data_AF-A0A7Y2Y194-F1
#
_entry.id   AF-A0A7Y2Y194-F1
#
_cell.length_a   1.000
_cell.length_b   1.000
_cell.length_c   1.000
_cell.angle_alpha   90.00
_cell.angle_beta   90.00
_cell.angle_gamma   90.00
#
_symmetry.space_group_name_H-M   'P 1'
#
loop_
_entity.id
_entity.type
_entity.pdbx_description
1 polymer ?
#
loop_
_entity_poly.entity_id
_entity_poly.type
_entity_poly.pdbx_seq_one_letter_code
_entity_poly.pdbx_strand_id
1 'polypeptide(L)'
;MRNLFFLICALLLSGPILKSQEAQNPNTTLFWDTSVSMKDRNLEKDLEVLDKVFQRSPDQEVQLLLFNIGIEEKTYQIRGGNWGSLRSDLEAVQYDGATYYALLSNLARHPNIYLFTDGNRGLDKDTPDLPAKSFLINSSPNRDEEFLKRTALINRYRLMDFAAILPENIASLKKPVGSKKKLVKGKVYIDNVPVPDVVVAVKGMPGGTRSVVDGSFSIEAQPGDSLLLSSRSRNTYKVVAVEDTEQMNVFLEGYVFTLDEVTLVERRQEEVGAEVVTAYGKENKEKIGYAAQSIGDESITPIQTDVSQAVLNKFSNVTLRNDEDLGRATMRSNTSILGNNYGLVVIDGVPQRQSDSSRDGVQQFAERQNSQTSFDYVNPDNIASITVLKGYAATNKYGSLGANGVILITTKTAMASKQTGEPADLARLTDNIYDEEKSTEMRRSTIRKSLEESKSAEEAYRTYLEMRPSAEDNMQFFFDAADYFKPRDSQLAAVITSSILELFPKDIKTLRAVSLFLSEAGKNEQVAAINKEIIDIDEKNVQAWLDLAVAQRNIGEYQKSLQQLLALQGNSAPSALSVKSVSKTVNRELKNLIFRHSGDLITTGVPSNYLNNIKYNVRLVFEWNDPEAEFNLQFVNPQKRYFNWEHNSTSTSDRMKDEILNRYSSEEFEFYGEGVQGEWILNATYLNHIDLTNQVPLVLKCTLYQNFGYPNQTSEVIVLSFNTPGETKLLKTLQVN
;
A
#
# COMPACT_ATOMS: atom_id res chain seq x y z
N MET A 1 -97.65 -10.38 2.52
CA MET A 1 -96.41 -9.88 3.14
C MET A 1 -96.27 -10.54 4.51
N ARG A 2 -95.83 -11.78 4.76
CA ARG A 2 -94.98 -12.76 4.07
C ARG A 2 -93.62 -12.18 3.68
N ASN A 3 -92.57 -12.62 4.39
CA ASN A 3 -91.13 -12.45 4.15
C ASN A 3 -90.37 -11.25 4.76
N LEU A 4 -90.57 -10.89 6.04
CA LEU A 4 -89.55 -10.05 6.71
C LEU A 4 -89.52 -10.11 8.25
N PHE A 5 -89.66 -11.29 8.87
CA PHE A 5 -89.52 -11.36 10.35
C PHE A 5 -88.85 -12.62 10.92
N PHE A 6 -88.24 -13.46 10.09
CA PHE A 6 -87.55 -14.67 10.55
C PHE A 6 -86.14 -14.80 9.96
N LEU A 7 -85.37 -13.71 9.96
CA LEU A 7 -83.94 -13.76 9.64
C LEU A 7 -83.09 -12.82 10.53
N ILE A 8 -83.50 -12.63 11.78
CA ILE A 8 -82.70 -11.99 12.83
C ILE A 8 -82.85 -12.84 14.08
N CYS A 9 -82.11 -13.95 14.17
CA CYS A 9 -81.77 -14.64 15.44
C CYS A 9 -80.91 -15.92 15.28
N ALA A 10 -80.42 -16.29 14.10
CA ALA A 10 -79.55 -17.47 13.92
C ALA A 10 -78.18 -17.13 13.28
N LEU A 11 -77.61 -15.99 13.66
CA LEU A 11 -76.22 -15.60 13.33
C LEU A 11 -75.52 -15.09 14.61
N LEU A 12 -75.64 -15.88 15.67
CA LEU A 12 -74.82 -15.82 16.87
C LEU A 12 -74.28 -17.24 17.05
N LEU A 13 -73.19 -17.58 16.35
CA LEU A 13 -72.20 -18.64 16.63
C LEU A 13 -71.34 -18.95 15.39
N SER A 14 -70.58 -17.95 14.94
CA SER A 14 -69.35 -18.15 14.18
C SER A 14 -68.59 -16.83 14.19
N GLY A 15 -67.85 -16.59 15.28
CA GLY A 15 -66.85 -15.53 15.25
C GLY A 15 -65.89 -15.82 14.10
N PRO A 16 -65.54 -14.83 13.25
CA PRO A 16 -64.37 -15.00 12.41
C PRO A 16 -63.20 -15.09 13.40
N ILE A 17 -62.60 -16.28 13.47
CA ILE A 17 -61.23 -16.43 13.90
C ILE A 17 -60.42 -15.56 12.93
N LEU A 18 -60.23 -14.29 13.29
CA LEU A 18 -59.14 -13.48 12.80
C LEU A 18 -57.87 -14.07 13.42
N LYS A 19 -57.47 -15.24 12.89
CA LYS A 19 -56.06 -15.59 12.84
C LYS A 19 -55.44 -14.47 12.02
N SER A 20 -54.78 -13.52 12.68
CA SER A 20 -53.72 -12.74 12.07
C SER A 20 -52.59 -13.71 11.71
N GLN A 21 -52.80 -14.49 10.66
CA GLN A 21 -51.78 -15.28 10.00
C GLN A 21 -51.26 -14.42 8.85
N GLU A 22 -50.53 -13.35 9.19
CA GLU A 22 -49.28 -13.18 8.46
C GLU A 22 -48.48 -14.42 8.85
N ALA A 23 -48.44 -15.41 7.97
CA ALA A 23 -47.50 -16.52 8.14
C ALA A 23 -46.11 -15.88 8.12
N GLN A 24 -45.57 -15.58 9.30
CA GLN A 24 -44.18 -15.17 9.46
C GLN A 24 -43.37 -16.20 8.70
N ASN A 25 -42.64 -15.75 7.68
CA ASN A 25 -41.73 -16.60 6.93
C ASN A 25 -40.88 -17.38 7.95
N PRO A 26 -41.00 -18.72 8.00
CA PRO A 26 -40.33 -19.51 9.04
C PRO A 26 -38.83 -19.68 8.75
N ASN A 27 -38.38 -19.32 7.54
CA ASN A 27 -37.02 -19.55 7.09
C ASN A 27 -36.02 -18.65 7.81
N THR A 28 -34.81 -19.16 7.95
CA THR A 28 -33.75 -18.56 8.75
C THR A 28 -32.51 -18.29 7.92
N THR A 29 -31.89 -17.12 8.13
CA THR A 29 -30.52 -16.85 7.71
C THR A 29 -29.64 -16.86 8.96
N LEU A 30 -28.58 -17.66 8.90
CA LEU A 30 -27.61 -17.87 9.95
C LEU A 30 -26.26 -17.35 9.47
N PHE A 31 -25.79 -16.25 10.05
CA PHE A 31 -24.42 -15.78 9.91
C PHE A 31 -23.60 -16.36 11.05
N TRP A 32 -22.54 -17.08 10.71
CA TRP A 32 -21.70 -17.78 11.67
C TRP A 32 -20.24 -17.37 11.49
N ASP A 33 -19.73 -16.64 12.47
CA ASP A 33 -18.36 -16.14 12.47
C ASP A 33 -17.38 -17.31 12.66
N THR A 34 -16.43 -17.43 11.74
CA THR A 34 -15.39 -18.46 11.70
C THR A 34 -13.98 -17.89 11.91
N SER A 35 -13.86 -16.67 12.41
CA SER A 35 -12.56 -16.06 12.73
C SER A 35 -11.85 -16.76 13.90
N VAL A 36 -10.56 -16.48 14.06
CA VAL A 36 -9.72 -17.06 15.13
C VAL A 36 -10.26 -16.73 16.52
N SER A 37 -10.72 -15.50 16.73
CA SER A 37 -11.26 -15.03 18.00
C SER A 37 -12.46 -15.85 18.53
N MET A 38 -13.21 -16.50 17.63
CA MET A 38 -14.33 -17.38 17.97
C MET A 38 -13.94 -18.77 18.50
N LYS A 39 -12.64 -19.12 18.53
CA LYS A 39 -12.16 -20.47 18.91
C LYS A 39 -12.59 -20.90 20.32
N ASP A 40 -12.70 -19.95 21.25
CA ASP A 40 -13.00 -20.20 22.66
C ASP A 40 -14.52 -20.12 22.99
N ARG A 41 -15.38 -20.09 21.97
CA ARG A 41 -16.83 -20.00 22.13
C ARG A 41 -17.42 -21.20 22.88
N ASN A 42 -18.50 -20.97 23.63
CA ASN A 42 -19.32 -22.07 24.14
C ASN A 42 -20.27 -22.58 23.04
N LEU A 43 -19.77 -23.51 22.22
CA LEU A 43 -20.51 -24.07 21.10
C LEU A 43 -21.83 -24.74 21.54
N GLU A 44 -21.83 -25.48 22.65
CA GLU A 44 -23.05 -26.12 23.17
C GLU A 44 -24.16 -25.09 23.40
N LYS A 45 -23.83 -23.91 23.94
CA LYS A 45 -24.78 -22.82 24.15
C LYS A 45 -25.35 -22.27 22.85
N ASP A 46 -24.51 -22.11 21.83
CA ASP A 46 -24.95 -21.66 20.51
C ASP A 46 -25.92 -22.68 19.87
N LEU A 47 -25.60 -23.98 19.98
CA LEU A 47 -26.46 -25.06 19.50
C LEU A 47 -27.80 -25.15 20.27
N GLU A 48 -27.81 -24.89 21.60
CA GLU A 48 -29.06 -24.80 22.38
C GLU A 48 -29.99 -23.68 21.89
N VAL A 49 -29.43 -22.56 21.41
CA VAL A 49 -30.23 -21.48 20.81
C VAL A 49 -30.88 -21.99 19.53
N LEU A 50 -30.11 -22.66 18.66
CA LEU A 50 -30.61 -23.22 17.42
C LEU A 50 -31.65 -24.32 17.66
N ASP A 51 -31.48 -25.18 18.67
CA ASP A 51 -32.48 -26.15 19.10
C ASP A 51 -33.83 -25.48 19.38
N LYS A 52 -33.83 -24.34 20.09
CA LYS A 52 -35.06 -23.58 20.36
C LYS A 52 -35.64 -22.92 19.11
N VAL A 53 -34.81 -22.45 18.18
CA VAL A 53 -35.24 -21.88 16.90
C VAL A 53 -35.97 -22.95 16.08
N PHE A 54 -35.36 -24.12 15.92
CA PHE A 54 -35.91 -25.20 15.10
C PHE A 54 -37.05 -25.95 15.78
N GLN A 55 -37.16 -25.94 17.11
CA GLN A 55 -38.37 -26.42 17.81
C GLN A 55 -39.58 -25.51 17.60
N ARG A 56 -39.38 -24.19 17.52
CA ARG A 56 -40.46 -23.22 17.29
C ARG A 56 -40.98 -23.25 15.86
N SER A 57 -40.08 -23.50 14.91
CA SER A 57 -40.36 -23.58 13.48
C SER A 57 -39.76 -24.87 12.92
N PRO A 58 -40.43 -26.02 13.07
CA PRO A 58 -39.87 -27.34 12.77
C PRO A 58 -39.68 -27.63 11.28
N ASP A 59 -40.38 -26.91 10.40
CA ASP A 59 -40.25 -27.06 8.94
C ASP A 59 -39.84 -25.71 8.34
N GLN A 60 -38.59 -25.60 7.89
CA GLN A 60 -38.04 -24.36 7.34
C GLN A 60 -36.78 -24.60 6.49
N GLU A 61 -36.50 -23.66 5.58
CA GLU A 61 -35.19 -23.56 4.94
C GLU A 61 -34.24 -22.73 5.81
N VAL A 62 -32.98 -23.17 5.90
CA VAL A 62 -31.91 -22.43 6.57
C VAL A 62 -30.80 -22.12 5.57
N GLN A 63 -30.51 -20.84 5.41
CA GLN A 63 -29.29 -20.34 4.77
C GLN A 63 -28.22 -20.21 5.84
N LEU A 64 -27.11 -20.95 5.73
CA LEU A 64 -25.91 -20.79 6.56
C LEU A 64 -24.86 -20.02 5.77
N LEU A 65 -24.34 -18.96 6.36
CA LEU A 65 -23.23 -18.15 5.86
C LEU A 65 -22.11 -18.23 6.89
N LEU A 66 -21.12 -19.09 6.62
CA LEU A 66 -19.87 -19.13 7.37
C LEU A 66 -19.01 -17.97 6.88
N PHE A 67 -18.52 -17.11 7.78
CA PHE A 67 -17.81 -15.92 7.37
C PHE A 67 -16.59 -15.58 8.23
N ASN A 68 -15.58 -15.02 7.56
CA ASN A 68 -14.42 -14.32 8.10
C ASN A 68 -14.12 -13.14 7.15
N ILE A 69 -12.94 -13.07 6.53
CA ILE A 69 -12.68 -12.21 5.37
C ILE A 69 -13.21 -12.77 4.03
N GLY A 70 -13.81 -13.95 4.05
CA GLY A 70 -14.55 -14.57 2.95
C GLY A 70 -15.87 -15.13 3.45
N ILE A 71 -16.68 -15.66 2.53
CA ILE A 71 -17.98 -16.27 2.85
C ILE A 71 -18.10 -17.61 2.15
N GLU A 72 -18.55 -18.61 2.90
CA GLU A 72 -19.04 -19.88 2.38
C GLU A 72 -20.54 -20.00 2.68
N GLU A 73 -21.35 -20.18 1.64
CA GLU A 73 -22.80 -20.33 1.77
C GLU A 73 -23.23 -21.80 1.62
N LYS A 74 -24.05 -22.27 2.56
CA LYS A 74 -24.73 -23.57 2.52
C LYS A 74 -26.23 -23.41 2.74
N THR A 75 -27.02 -24.36 2.26
CA THR A 75 -28.48 -24.39 2.45
C THR A 75 -28.92 -25.72 3.02
N TYR A 76 -29.79 -25.69 4.01
CA TYR A 76 -30.36 -26.87 4.66
C TYR A 76 -31.88 -26.81 4.66
N GLN A 77 -32.50 -27.98 4.59
CA GLN A 77 -33.94 -28.15 4.73
C GLN A 77 -34.22 -28.86 6.06
N ILE A 78 -34.80 -28.12 7.01
CA ILE A 78 -35.17 -28.64 8.33
C ILE A 78 -36.58 -29.18 8.23
N ARG A 79 -36.79 -30.42 8.70
CA ARG A 79 -38.10 -31.08 8.73
C ARG A 79 -38.38 -31.70 10.08
N GLY A 80 -39.55 -31.43 10.65
CA GLY A 80 -39.92 -31.92 11.98
C GLY A 80 -38.94 -31.51 13.08
N GLY A 81 -38.22 -30.39 12.91
CA GLY A 81 -37.19 -29.90 13.81
C GLY A 81 -35.85 -30.63 13.71
N ASN A 82 -35.68 -31.57 12.75
CA ASN A 82 -34.42 -32.27 12.57
C ASN A 82 -33.42 -31.41 11.77
N TRP A 83 -32.36 -30.98 12.46
CA TRP A 83 -31.27 -30.18 11.91
C TRP A 83 -29.89 -30.85 12.05
N GLY A 84 -29.85 -32.19 12.16
CA GLY A 84 -28.62 -32.94 12.41
C GLY A 84 -27.49 -32.72 11.40
N SER A 85 -27.82 -32.54 10.11
CA SER A 85 -26.83 -32.22 9.08
C SER A 85 -26.21 -30.83 9.28
N LEU A 86 -27.02 -29.82 9.58
CA LEU A 86 -26.53 -28.48 9.90
C LEU A 86 -25.67 -28.51 11.18
N ARG A 87 -26.11 -29.26 12.20
CA ARG A 87 -25.36 -29.43 13.45
C ARG A 87 -23.97 -30.01 13.21
N SER A 88 -23.89 -31.10 12.44
CA SER A 88 -22.62 -31.76 12.14
C SER A 88 -21.65 -30.83 11.40
N ASP A 89 -22.17 -29.99 10.50
CA ASP A 89 -21.33 -29.02 9.78
C ASP A 89 -20.84 -27.91 10.71
N LEU A 90 -21.69 -27.40 11.62
CA LEU A 90 -21.29 -26.38 12.62
C LEU A 90 -20.26 -26.92 13.63
N GLU A 91 -20.37 -28.19 14.03
CA GLU A 91 -19.41 -28.86 14.91
C GLU A 91 -18.06 -29.12 14.22
N ALA A 92 -18.02 -29.16 12.89
CA ALA A 92 -16.81 -29.39 12.09
C ALA A 92 -16.12 -28.10 11.61
N VAL A 93 -16.66 -26.92 11.92
CA VAL A 93 -16.10 -25.62 11.52
C VAL A 93 -14.68 -25.45 12.05
N GLN A 94 -13.78 -25.04 11.16
CA GLN A 94 -12.42 -24.62 11.49
C GLN A 94 -12.39 -23.10 11.66
N TYR A 95 -11.73 -22.63 12.73
CA TYR A 95 -11.65 -21.20 13.06
C TYR A 95 -10.31 -20.61 12.59
N ASP A 96 -10.35 -19.73 11.60
CA ASP A 96 -9.17 -19.06 11.02
C ASP A 96 -9.53 -17.74 10.31
N GLY A 97 -8.52 -16.89 10.17
CA GLY A 97 -8.65 -15.54 9.63
C GLY A 97 -9.28 -14.54 10.61
N ALA A 98 -9.41 -13.31 10.12
CA ALA A 98 -10.04 -12.23 10.84
C ALA A 98 -11.50 -12.02 10.43
N THR A 99 -12.27 -11.40 11.31
CA THR A 99 -13.65 -10.99 11.02
C THR A 99 -13.69 -9.75 10.10
N TYR A 100 -14.52 -9.82 9.05
CA TYR A 100 -14.87 -8.68 8.19
C TYR A 100 -16.39 -8.63 7.92
N TYR A 101 -17.11 -7.86 8.73
CA TYR A 101 -18.58 -7.76 8.74
C TYR A 101 -19.17 -7.06 7.53
N ALA A 102 -18.46 -6.14 6.89
CA ALA A 102 -18.97 -5.40 5.73
C ALA A 102 -19.47 -6.34 4.61
N LEU A 103 -18.89 -7.55 4.50
CA LEU A 103 -19.30 -8.58 3.55
C LEU A 103 -20.74 -9.07 3.74
N LEU A 104 -21.28 -8.98 4.96
CA LEU A 104 -22.59 -9.54 5.30
C LEU A 104 -23.76 -8.75 4.67
N SER A 105 -23.48 -7.53 4.24
CA SER A 105 -24.46 -6.60 3.69
C SER A 105 -25.20 -7.22 2.50
N ASN A 106 -26.53 -7.22 2.53
CA ASN A 106 -27.41 -7.72 1.47
C ASN A 106 -27.33 -9.23 1.15
N LEU A 107 -26.70 -10.06 1.98
CA LEU A 107 -26.60 -11.51 1.74
C LEU A 107 -27.75 -12.35 2.32
N ALA A 108 -28.51 -11.79 3.27
CA ALA A 108 -29.59 -12.50 3.91
C ALA A 108 -30.76 -12.76 2.96
N ARG A 109 -31.05 -14.03 2.66
CA ARG A 109 -32.21 -14.47 1.87
C ARG A 109 -33.51 -14.50 2.67
N HIS A 110 -33.43 -14.68 3.99
CA HIS A 110 -34.58 -14.86 4.87
C HIS A 110 -34.63 -13.81 5.99
N PRO A 111 -35.82 -13.43 6.47
CA PRO A 111 -35.97 -12.32 7.41
C PRO A 111 -35.65 -12.67 8.87
N ASN A 112 -35.62 -13.97 9.24
CA ASN A 112 -35.19 -14.38 10.58
C ASN A 112 -33.66 -14.52 10.59
N ILE A 113 -32.99 -13.45 11.00
CA ILE A 113 -31.53 -13.35 10.91
C ILE A 113 -30.91 -13.56 12.29
N TYR A 114 -29.94 -14.46 12.37
CA TYR A 114 -29.13 -14.72 13.55
C TYR A 114 -27.66 -14.56 13.18
N LEU A 115 -26.97 -13.64 13.86
CA LEU A 115 -25.54 -13.40 13.73
C LEU A 115 -24.84 -13.91 14.99
N PHE A 116 -24.03 -14.95 14.84
CA PHE A 116 -23.23 -15.53 15.91
C PHE A 116 -21.80 -15.02 15.80
N THR A 117 -21.37 -14.16 16.73
CA THR A 117 -20.07 -13.49 16.73
C THR A 117 -19.72 -12.95 18.12
N ASP A 118 -18.43 -12.77 18.39
CA ASP A 118 -17.90 -12.20 19.64
C ASP A 118 -17.61 -10.70 19.54
N GLY A 119 -17.81 -10.09 18.37
CA GLY A 119 -17.61 -8.66 18.17
C GLY A 119 -16.15 -8.24 17.94
N ASN A 120 -15.19 -9.18 18.03
CA ASN A 120 -13.81 -8.90 17.66
C ASN A 120 -13.74 -8.70 16.15
N ARG A 121 -12.89 -7.78 15.72
CA ARG A 121 -12.80 -7.35 14.32
C ARG A 121 -11.37 -6.98 13.97
N GLY A 122 -10.99 -7.26 12.73
CA GLY A 122 -9.67 -6.88 12.21
C GLY A 122 -9.51 -5.37 11.96
N LEU A 123 -10.62 -4.62 11.86
CA LEU A 123 -10.64 -3.18 11.54
C LEU A 123 -11.62 -2.42 12.45
N ASP A 124 -11.20 -1.30 13.05
CA ASP A 124 -11.97 -0.65 14.12
C ASP A 124 -13.34 -0.14 13.66
N LYS A 125 -13.45 0.33 12.41
CA LYS A 125 -14.68 0.90 11.84
C LYS A 125 -15.58 -0.10 11.12
N ASP A 126 -15.18 -1.37 11.06
CA ASP A 126 -15.99 -2.41 10.45
C ASP A 126 -17.19 -2.77 11.35
N THR A 127 -18.38 -2.82 10.75
CA THR A 127 -19.63 -3.06 11.48
C THR A 127 -20.61 -3.83 10.61
N PRO A 128 -21.39 -4.77 11.17
CA PRO A 128 -22.41 -5.48 10.40
C PRO A 128 -23.58 -4.55 10.04
N ASP A 129 -23.97 -4.57 8.76
CA ASP A 129 -25.17 -3.90 8.24
C ASP A 129 -26.26 -4.93 7.92
N LEU A 130 -26.92 -5.40 8.98
CA LEU A 130 -28.06 -6.32 8.91
C LEU A 130 -29.38 -5.61 9.25
N PRO A 131 -30.53 -6.11 8.75
CA PRO A 131 -31.85 -5.57 9.08
C PRO A 131 -32.12 -5.44 10.58
N ALA A 132 -32.91 -4.43 10.96
CA ALA A 132 -33.32 -4.24 12.35
C ALA A 132 -34.07 -5.48 12.90
N LYS A 133 -33.98 -5.70 14.22
CA LYS A 133 -34.51 -6.88 14.93
C LYS A 133 -33.78 -8.21 14.66
N SER A 134 -32.70 -8.20 13.86
CA SER A 134 -31.74 -9.32 13.80
C SER A 134 -31.26 -9.71 15.20
N PHE A 135 -31.01 -11.00 15.43
CA PHE A 135 -30.46 -11.49 16.68
C PHE A 135 -28.93 -11.46 16.62
N LEU A 136 -28.30 -10.81 17.60
CA LEU A 136 -26.86 -10.80 17.78
C LEU A 136 -26.53 -11.71 18.95
N ILE A 137 -25.85 -12.82 18.70
CA ILE A 137 -25.63 -13.89 19.68
C ILE A 137 -24.14 -14.03 19.93
N ASN A 138 -23.76 -13.97 21.21
CA ASN A 138 -22.39 -14.25 21.65
C ASN A 138 -22.38 -15.32 22.74
N SER A 139 -21.44 -16.25 22.62
CA SER A 139 -21.10 -17.25 23.64
C SER A 139 -19.59 -17.30 23.95
N SER A 140 -18.78 -16.47 23.29
CA SER A 140 -17.33 -16.39 23.52
C SER A 140 -17.01 -15.53 24.75
N PRO A 141 -16.13 -16.00 25.66
CA PRO A 141 -15.71 -15.21 26.82
C PRO A 141 -14.85 -14.01 26.43
N ASN A 142 -14.00 -14.14 25.39
CA ASN A 142 -13.02 -13.15 24.96
C ASN A 142 -13.60 -12.14 23.96
N ARG A 143 -14.80 -11.62 24.23
CA ARG A 143 -15.58 -10.78 23.32
C ARG A 143 -15.29 -9.28 23.43
N ASP A 144 -15.56 -8.52 22.37
CA ASP A 144 -15.68 -7.06 22.43
C ASP A 144 -17.07 -6.66 22.93
N GLU A 145 -17.23 -6.61 24.25
CA GLU A 145 -18.50 -6.29 24.91
C GLU A 145 -19.04 -4.90 24.53
N GLU A 146 -18.16 -3.90 24.39
CA GLU A 146 -18.56 -2.53 24.05
C GLU A 146 -19.12 -2.50 22.63
N PHE A 147 -18.42 -3.13 21.68
CA PHE A 147 -18.87 -3.23 20.31
C PHE A 147 -20.22 -3.96 20.21
N LEU A 148 -20.37 -5.13 20.82
CA LEU A 148 -21.62 -5.89 20.77
C LEU A 148 -22.81 -5.06 21.27
N LYS A 149 -22.65 -4.37 22.40
CA LYS A 149 -23.68 -3.50 22.97
C LYS A 149 -23.99 -2.30 22.08
N ARG A 150 -22.95 -1.62 21.58
CA ARG A 150 -23.09 -0.44 20.72
C ARG A 150 -23.75 -0.78 19.39
N THR A 151 -23.29 -1.85 18.74
CA THR A 151 -23.83 -2.37 17.48
C THR A 151 -25.30 -2.77 17.65
N ALA A 152 -25.64 -3.48 18.73
CA ALA A 152 -27.03 -3.84 18.99
C ALA A 152 -27.93 -2.63 19.21
N LEU A 153 -27.45 -1.61 19.92
CA LEU A 153 -28.21 -0.39 20.17
C LEU A 153 -28.44 0.42 18.89
N ILE A 154 -27.38 0.68 18.12
CA ILE A 154 -27.43 1.51 16.90
C ILE A 154 -28.34 0.86 15.85
N ASN A 155 -28.14 -0.44 15.60
CA ASN A 155 -28.86 -1.16 14.55
C ASN A 155 -30.18 -1.80 15.02
N ARG A 156 -30.55 -1.61 16.30
CA ARG A 156 -31.76 -2.19 16.92
C ARG A 156 -31.79 -3.72 16.82
N TYR A 157 -30.66 -4.36 17.07
CA TYR A 157 -30.56 -5.81 17.19
C TYR A 157 -31.01 -6.29 18.56
N ARG A 158 -31.33 -7.58 18.64
CA ARG A 158 -31.64 -8.29 19.88
C ARG A 158 -30.37 -9.00 20.34
N LEU A 159 -29.64 -8.38 21.27
CA LEU A 159 -28.42 -8.95 21.83
C LEU A 159 -28.74 -10.09 22.81
N MET A 160 -28.15 -11.25 22.59
CA MET A 160 -28.12 -12.40 23.49
C MET A 160 -26.66 -12.73 23.81
N ASP A 161 -26.16 -12.14 24.89
CA ASP A 161 -24.77 -12.31 25.33
C ASP A 161 -24.69 -13.32 26.49
N PHE A 162 -24.39 -14.58 26.16
CA PHE A 162 -24.29 -15.67 27.13
C PHE A 162 -22.98 -15.68 27.90
N ALA A 163 -21.94 -15.01 27.39
CA ALA A 163 -20.67 -14.89 28.11
C ALA A 163 -20.77 -13.91 29.29
N ALA A 164 -21.68 -12.93 29.22
CA ALA A 164 -21.91 -11.97 30.30
C ALA A 164 -22.36 -12.61 31.63
N ILE A 165 -22.92 -13.82 31.59
CA ILE A 165 -23.42 -14.55 32.76
C ILE A 165 -22.43 -15.60 33.30
N LEU A 166 -21.22 -15.71 32.73
CA LEU A 166 -20.19 -16.60 33.23
C LEU A 166 -19.58 -16.06 34.54
N PRO A 167 -19.24 -16.90 35.54
CA PRO A 167 -18.74 -16.46 36.85
C PRO A 167 -17.52 -15.53 36.77
N GLU A 168 -16.57 -15.82 35.89
CA GLU A 168 -15.39 -15.00 35.61
C GLU A 168 -15.74 -13.61 35.06
N ASN A 169 -16.81 -13.50 34.27
CA ASN A 169 -17.33 -12.24 33.72
C ASN A 169 -18.36 -11.57 34.64
N ILE A 170 -18.94 -12.30 35.59
CA ILE A 170 -19.72 -11.73 36.69
C ILE A 170 -18.80 -11.06 37.73
N ALA A 171 -17.56 -11.53 37.87
CA ALA A 171 -16.57 -10.90 38.74
C ALA A 171 -16.17 -9.49 38.22
N SER A 172 -16.12 -9.29 36.90
CA SER A 172 -15.94 -7.95 36.29
C SER A 172 -17.20 -7.08 36.45
N LEU A 173 -18.41 -7.66 36.48
CA LEU A 173 -19.67 -6.96 36.81
C LEU A 173 -19.82 -6.61 38.31
N LYS A 174 -19.11 -7.30 39.21
CA LYS A 174 -19.09 -7.03 40.66
C LYS A 174 -18.02 -6.04 41.09
N LYS A 175 -17.14 -5.59 40.19
CA LYS A 175 -16.44 -4.33 40.43
C LYS A 175 -17.48 -3.23 40.29
N PRO A 176 -17.68 -2.38 41.31
CA PRO A 176 -18.43 -1.16 41.08
C PRO A 176 -17.77 -0.46 39.90
N VAL A 177 -18.56 -0.10 38.88
CA VAL A 177 -18.20 0.94 37.92
C VAL A 177 -18.17 2.25 38.69
N GLY A 178 -17.08 2.36 39.40
CA GLY A 178 -16.57 3.47 40.15
C GLY A 178 -15.07 3.26 40.09
N SER A 179 -14.51 3.26 38.87
CA SER A 179 -13.16 3.75 38.72
C SER A 179 -13.18 5.13 39.37
N LYS A 180 -12.65 5.22 40.58
CA LYS A 180 -12.31 6.52 41.15
C LYS A 180 -11.44 7.15 40.08
N LYS A 181 -11.96 8.20 39.43
CA LYS A 181 -11.14 9.02 38.54
C LYS A 181 -9.88 9.35 39.31
N LYS A 182 -8.73 8.87 38.80
CA LYS A 182 -7.47 9.19 39.44
C LYS A 182 -7.13 10.61 39.05
N LEU A 183 -6.56 11.35 39.98
CA LEU A 183 -6.08 12.70 39.72
C LEU A 183 -4.76 12.58 38.95
N VAL A 184 -4.81 12.64 37.62
CA VAL A 184 -3.63 12.62 36.74
C VAL A 184 -2.96 13.97 36.85
N LYS A 185 -1.68 13.96 37.25
CA LYS A 185 -0.84 15.16 37.29
C LYS A 185 0.13 15.12 36.13
N GLY A 186 0.44 16.28 35.56
CA GLY A 186 1.40 16.32 34.47
C GLY A 186 1.99 17.69 34.27
N LYS A 187 2.98 17.79 33.37
CA LYS A 187 3.53 19.04 32.89
C LYS A 187 3.38 19.16 31.39
N VAL A 188 3.01 20.36 30.95
CA VAL A 188 2.88 20.70 29.54
C VAL A 188 4.06 21.55 29.10
N TYR A 189 4.68 21.14 28.00
CA TYR A 189 5.76 21.86 27.34
C TYR A 189 5.30 22.30 25.95
N ILE A 190 5.70 23.50 25.53
CA ILE A 190 5.65 23.95 24.13
C ILE A 190 7.06 24.34 23.74
N ASP A 191 7.59 23.77 22.66
CA ASP A 191 8.98 23.99 22.21
C ASP A 191 10.01 23.70 23.32
N ASN A 192 9.78 22.62 24.09
CA ASN A 192 10.55 22.20 25.27
C ASN A 192 10.57 23.18 26.46
N VAL A 193 9.71 24.21 26.46
CA VAL A 193 9.55 25.16 27.58
C VAL A 193 8.23 24.87 28.31
N PRO A 194 8.18 24.78 29.64
CA PRO A 194 6.93 24.62 30.37
C PRO A 194 6.02 25.85 30.18
N VAL A 195 4.74 25.66 29.83
CA VAL A 195 3.84 26.76 29.47
C VAL A 195 2.56 26.78 30.33
N PRO A 196 2.21 27.94 30.95
CA PRO A 196 0.92 28.13 31.61
C PRO A 196 -0.25 28.31 30.65
N ASP A 197 -1.45 28.22 31.19
CA ASP A 197 -2.71 28.52 30.49
C ASP A 197 -3.03 27.58 29.31
N VAL A 198 -2.42 26.39 29.27
CA VAL A 198 -2.82 25.32 28.36
C VAL A 198 -4.07 24.66 28.93
N VAL A 199 -5.16 24.67 28.17
CA VAL A 199 -6.40 23.98 28.54
C VAL A 199 -6.18 22.48 28.41
N VAL A 200 -6.45 21.73 29.46
CA VAL A 200 -6.42 20.26 29.48
C VAL A 200 -7.82 19.76 29.77
N ALA A 201 -8.40 18.98 28.86
CA ALA A 201 -9.76 18.45 28.99
C ALA A 201 -9.83 16.99 28.55
N VAL A 202 -10.67 16.18 29.19
CA VAL A 202 -10.97 14.83 28.71
C VAL A 202 -11.92 14.93 27.52
N LYS A 203 -11.55 14.34 26.38
CA LYS A 203 -12.31 14.43 25.12
C LYS A 203 -13.73 13.89 25.32
N GLY A 204 -14.73 14.71 24.99
CA GLY A 204 -16.15 14.35 25.14
C GLY A 204 -16.74 14.59 26.53
N MET A 205 -15.95 15.01 27.53
CA MET A 205 -16.47 15.40 28.85
C MET A 205 -16.66 16.93 28.96
N PRO A 206 -17.72 17.39 29.64
CA PRO A 206 -17.88 18.81 29.97
C PRO A 206 -16.91 19.20 31.10
N GLY A 207 -16.05 20.19 30.82
CA GLY A 207 -15.08 20.74 31.78
C GLY A 207 -13.62 20.44 31.43
N GLY A 208 -12.70 21.07 32.18
CA GLY A 208 -11.26 20.95 31.98
C GLY A 208 -10.50 21.76 33.02
N THR A 209 -9.19 21.55 33.10
CA THR A 209 -8.26 22.32 33.92
C THR A 209 -7.35 23.17 33.02
N ARG A 210 -6.54 24.04 33.62
CA ARG A 210 -5.50 24.80 32.91
C ARG A 210 -4.15 24.54 33.56
N SER A 211 -3.09 24.48 32.77
CA SER A 211 -1.73 24.43 33.30
C SER A 211 -1.39 25.74 34.03
N VAL A 212 -0.61 25.64 35.10
CA VAL A 212 -0.12 26.80 35.88
C VAL A 212 1.28 27.23 35.41
N VAL A 213 1.88 28.22 36.08
CA VAL A 213 3.12 28.91 35.67
C VAL A 213 4.27 27.97 35.33
N ASP A 214 4.42 26.84 36.03
CA ASP A 214 5.49 25.86 35.81
C ASP A 214 5.12 24.75 34.82
N GLY A 215 4.03 24.95 34.06
CA GLY A 215 3.46 23.99 33.12
C GLY A 215 2.63 22.88 33.77
N SER A 216 2.53 22.81 35.11
CA SER A 216 1.83 21.71 35.77
C SER A 216 0.30 21.80 35.66
N PHE A 217 -0.35 20.64 35.52
CA PHE A 217 -1.81 20.51 35.52
C PHE A 217 -2.24 19.30 36.35
N SER A 218 -3.51 19.27 36.70
CA SER A 218 -4.13 18.18 37.45
C SER A 218 -5.56 17.96 36.98
N ILE A 219 -5.88 16.79 36.45
CA ILE A 219 -7.21 16.46 35.90
C ILE A 219 -7.65 15.06 36.32
N GLU A 220 -8.95 14.92 36.56
CA GLU A 220 -9.56 13.61 36.83
C GLU A 220 -9.76 12.84 35.52
N ALA A 221 -9.01 11.76 35.32
CA ALA A 221 -9.08 10.90 34.13
C ALA A 221 -8.72 9.43 34.45
N GLN A 222 -8.93 8.52 33.51
CA GLN A 222 -8.62 7.09 33.60
C GLN A 222 -7.64 6.67 32.49
N PRO A 223 -6.78 5.65 32.71
CA PRO A 223 -5.96 5.09 31.64
C PRO A 223 -6.82 4.70 30.43
N GLY A 224 -6.43 5.13 29.24
CA GLY A 224 -7.20 5.00 27.99
C GLY A 224 -8.10 6.20 27.64
N ASP A 225 -8.40 7.11 28.59
CA ASP A 225 -9.05 8.38 28.26
C ASP A 225 -8.16 9.21 27.33
N SER A 226 -8.76 10.02 26.45
CA SER A 226 -8.02 10.97 25.61
C SER A 226 -8.03 12.37 26.22
N LEU A 227 -6.87 12.92 26.58
CA LEU A 227 -6.71 14.32 26.97
C LEU A 227 -6.49 15.18 25.73
N LEU A 228 -7.34 16.18 25.54
CA LEU A 228 -7.13 17.30 24.64
C LEU A 228 -6.40 18.41 25.38
N LEU A 229 -5.18 18.71 24.94
CA LEU A 229 -4.41 19.87 25.37
C LEU A 229 -4.48 20.93 24.29
N SER A 230 -4.85 22.16 24.63
CA SER A 230 -4.95 23.26 23.68
C SER A 230 -4.43 24.57 24.25
N SER A 231 -3.57 25.24 23.47
CA SER A 231 -3.02 26.55 23.79
C SER A 231 -3.52 27.57 22.78
N ARG A 232 -4.30 28.54 23.24
CA ARG A 232 -4.77 29.65 22.40
C ARG A 232 -3.65 30.64 22.08
N SER A 233 -2.69 30.84 23.00
CA SER A 233 -1.59 31.79 22.81
C SER A 233 -0.59 31.34 21.74
N ARG A 234 -0.40 30.02 21.56
CA ARG A 234 0.51 29.42 20.58
C ARG A 234 -0.19 28.74 19.40
N ASN A 235 -1.51 28.84 19.33
CA ASN A 235 -2.36 28.24 18.30
C ASN A 235 -2.03 26.76 18.03
N THR A 236 -1.87 25.96 19.08
CA THR A 236 -1.50 24.54 18.99
C THR A 236 -2.41 23.69 19.87
N TYR A 237 -2.66 22.45 19.48
CA TYR A 237 -3.35 21.45 20.28
C TYR A 237 -2.74 20.07 20.07
N LYS A 238 -2.95 19.18 21.04
CA LYS A 238 -2.53 17.79 20.98
C LYS A 238 -3.54 16.93 21.71
N VAL A 239 -3.85 15.76 21.16
CA VAL A 239 -4.59 14.72 21.87
C VAL A 239 -3.59 13.66 22.31
N VAL A 240 -3.62 13.30 23.59
CA VAL A 240 -2.77 12.25 24.14
C VAL A 240 -3.62 11.27 24.94
N ALA A 241 -3.30 9.99 24.84
CA ALA A 241 -3.92 8.97 25.68
C ALA A 241 -3.37 9.10 27.12
N VAL A 242 -4.23 8.93 28.12
CA VAL A 242 -3.80 8.79 29.51
C VAL A 242 -3.16 7.42 29.67
N GLU A 243 -1.88 7.41 30.02
CA GLU A 243 -1.13 6.19 30.37
C GLU A 243 -1.47 5.75 31.81
N ASP A 244 -1.17 4.49 32.18
CA ASP A 244 -1.28 4.03 33.58
C ASP A 244 -0.08 4.51 34.43
N THR A 245 0.14 5.82 34.42
CA THR A 245 1.22 6.49 35.17
C THR A 245 0.65 7.65 36.00
N GLU A 246 1.24 7.91 37.18
CA GLU A 246 0.78 9.01 38.05
C GLU A 246 1.24 10.39 37.57
N GLN A 247 2.23 10.44 36.67
CA GLN A 247 2.81 11.66 36.11
C GLN A 247 2.99 11.54 34.60
N MET A 248 2.50 12.55 33.88
CA MET A 248 2.63 12.63 32.42
C MET A 248 3.34 13.92 31.99
N ASN A 249 4.31 13.83 31.08
CA ASN A 249 4.85 14.98 30.38
C ASN A 249 4.25 15.05 28.97
N VAL A 250 3.67 16.19 28.62
CA VAL A 250 3.07 16.40 27.30
C VAL A 250 3.82 17.49 26.57
N PHE A 251 4.41 17.15 25.43
CA PHE A 251 5.11 18.10 24.56
C PHE A 251 4.22 18.46 23.37
N LEU A 252 3.92 19.75 23.22
CA LEU A 252 3.29 20.34 22.05
C LEU A 252 4.35 21.07 21.24
N GLU A 253 4.14 21.13 19.93
CA GLU A 253 4.95 21.95 19.03
C GLU A 253 4.22 23.27 18.81
N GLY A 254 4.92 24.40 19.01
CA GLY A 254 4.39 25.71 18.71
C GLY A 254 4.42 25.96 17.20
N TYR A 255 3.30 26.36 16.61
CA TYR A 255 3.31 26.88 15.24
C TYR A 255 4.01 28.25 15.25
N VAL A 256 5.23 28.30 14.72
CA VAL A 256 5.87 29.56 14.33
C VAL A 256 5.59 29.76 12.85
N PHE A 257 4.75 30.74 12.52
CA PHE A 257 4.74 31.29 11.17
C PHE A 257 6.05 32.04 10.96
N THR A 258 7.02 31.41 10.29
CA THR A 258 7.99 32.15 9.48
C THR A 258 7.34 32.37 8.12
N LEU A 259 7.01 33.63 7.82
CA LEU A 259 6.71 34.04 6.46
C LEU A 259 8.02 33.91 5.67
N ASP A 260 8.18 32.80 4.95
CA ASP A 260 9.19 32.74 3.90
C ASP A 260 8.79 33.68 2.78
N GLU A 261 9.77 34.48 2.40
CA GLU A 261 9.73 35.50 1.37
C GLU A 261 9.17 34.94 0.05
N VAL A 262 8.22 35.68 -0.51
CA VAL A 262 7.61 35.38 -1.81
C VAL A 262 8.69 35.55 -2.89
N THR A 263 9.38 34.47 -3.25
CA THR A 263 9.98 34.40 -4.58
C THR A 263 8.85 34.18 -5.57
N LEU A 264 8.55 35.22 -6.35
CA LEU A 264 7.73 35.14 -7.55
C LEU A 264 8.32 34.07 -8.47
N VAL A 265 7.74 32.87 -8.45
CA VAL A 265 7.98 31.88 -9.49
C VAL A 265 7.15 32.33 -10.69
N GLU A 266 7.81 32.99 -11.64
CA GLU A 266 7.26 33.19 -12.97
C GLU A 266 6.73 31.86 -13.51
N ARG A 267 5.47 31.89 -14.00
CA ARG A 267 4.89 30.79 -14.76
C ARG A 267 5.74 30.58 -16.00
N ARG A 268 6.50 29.49 -16.02
CA ARG A 268 7.06 28.97 -17.27
C ARG A 268 5.94 28.23 -18.00
N GLN A 269 5.60 28.70 -19.19
CA GLN A 269 4.76 27.95 -20.12
C GLN A 269 5.46 26.63 -20.45
N GLU A 270 4.74 25.51 -20.30
CA GLU A 270 5.16 24.22 -20.85
C GLU A 270 5.11 24.32 -22.38
N GLU A 271 6.25 24.14 -23.03
CA GLU A 271 6.30 23.96 -24.48
C GLU A 271 5.86 22.55 -24.85
N VAL A 272 4.85 22.52 -25.73
CA VAL A 272 4.27 21.33 -26.35
C VAL A 272 5.13 20.93 -27.55
N GLY A 273 5.51 19.65 -27.59
CA GLY A 273 5.86 18.90 -28.80
C GLY A 273 7.20 19.26 -29.47
N ALA A 274 8.26 18.52 -29.16
CA ALA A 274 9.48 18.47 -29.96
C ALA A 274 9.84 17.03 -30.32
N GLU A 275 10.13 16.79 -31.60
CA GLU A 275 10.71 15.55 -32.12
C GLU A 275 12.21 15.52 -31.82
N VAL A 276 12.73 14.35 -31.47
CA VAL A 276 14.14 14.05 -31.19
C VAL A 276 14.78 13.38 -32.40
N VAL A 277 15.83 13.97 -32.94
CA VAL A 277 16.67 13.32 -33.95
C VAL A 277 17.65 12.39 -33.25
N THR A 278 17.42 11.09 -33.39
CA THR A 278 18.37 10.04 -32.99
C THR A 278 19.22 9.63 -34.19
N ALA A 279 20.28 8.86 -33.96
CA ALA A 279 21.08 8.26 -35.03
C ALA A 279 20.27 7.34 -35.98
N TYR A 280 18.98 7.10 -35.71
CA TYR A 280 18.08 6.23 -36.47
C TYR A 280 16.84 6.96 -37.03
N GLY A 281 16.69 8.27 -36.82
CA GLY A 281 15.56 9.08 -37.34
C GLY A 281 14.92 10.02 -36.31
N LYS A 282 13.87 10.73 -36.73
CA LYS A 282 13.06 11.64 -35.90
C LYS A 282 12.04 10.85 -35.07
N GLU A 283 12.07 10.96 -33.74
CA GLU A 283 11.18 10.26 -32.82
C GLU A 283 10.60 11.17 -31.73
N ASN A 284 9.43 10.84 -31.19
CA ASN A 284 8.77 11.68 -30.17
C ASN A 284 9.49 11.57 -28.80
N LYS A 285 9.77 12.72 -28.16
CA LYS A 285 10.41 12.84 -26.83
C LYS A 285 9.70 12.02 -25.72
N GLU A 286 8.41 11.75 -25.86
CA GLU A 286 7.63 10.94 -24.91
C GLU A 286 7.77 9.41 -25.14
N LYS A 287 8.41 8.98 -26.23
CA LYS A 287 8.67 7.56 -26.57
C LYS A 287 10.07 7.06 -26.18
N ILE A 288 10.93 7.90 -25.62
CA ILE A 288 12.34 7.53 -25.33
C ILE A 288 12.46 6.99 -23.90
N GLY A 289 12.84 5.70 -23.81
CA GLY A 289 12.92 4.75 -22.69
C GLY A 289 13.51 5.19 -21.34
N TYR A 290 14.05 6.39 -21.26
CA TYR A 290 14.97 6.82 -20.24
C TYR A 290 15.02 8.35 -20.21
N ALA A 291 15.52 8.94 -19.13
CA ALA A 291 15.81 10.37 -19.07
C ALA A 291 16.97 10.71 -20.02
N ALA A 292 16.68 10.77 -21.32
CA ALA A 292 17.54 11.37 -22.29
C ALA A 292 16.99 12.67 -22.82
N GLN A 293 17.93 13.57 -22.97
CA GLN A 293 17.69 14.87 -23.54
C GLN A 293 18.61 14.97 -24.73
N SER A 294 18.03 15.37 -25.86
CA SER A 294 18.78 15.54 -27.10
C SER A 294 18.55 16.95 -27.61
N ILE A 295 19.57 17.52 -28.24
CA ILE A 295 19.47 18.71 -29.06
C ILE A 295 19.98 18.37 -30.46
N GLY A 296 19.27 18.84 -31.49
CA GLY A 296 19.69 18.75 -32.89
C GLY A 296 20.60 19.90 -33.29
N ASP A 297 21.05 19.88 -34.54
CA ASP A 297 21.96 20.89 -35.09
C ASP A 297 21.32 22.29 -35.14
N GLU A 298 20.00 22.39 -35.20
CA GLU A 298 19.26 23.66 -35.11
C GLU A 298 19.44 24.39 -33.78
N SER A 299 19.79 23.67 -32.71
CA SER A 299 20.00 24.20 -31.37
C SER A 299 21.47 24.52 -31.07
N ILE A 300 22.37 24.21 -32.02
CA ILE A 300 23.82 24.43 -31.95
C ILE A 300 24.14 25.62 -32.86
N THR A 301 24.49 26.76 -32.26
CA THR A 301 24.69 28.00 -33.01
C THR A 301 26.08 28.06 -33.64
N PRO A 302 26.25 28.59 -34.86
CA PRO A 302 27.57 28.79 -35.49
C PRO A 302 28.53 29.74 -34.73
N ILE A 303 28.05 30.38 -33.67
CA ILE A 303 28.81 31.30 -32.81
C ILE A 303 29.56 30.52 -31.70
N GLN A 304 29.19 29.27 -31.41
CA GLN A 304 29.86 28.44 -30.42
C GLN A 304 31.23 27.99 -30.94
N THR A 305 32.30 28.32 -30.20
CA THR A 305 33.69 27.99 -30.58
C THR A 305 34.14 26.61 -30.12
N ASP A 306 33.39 25.96 -29.22
CA ASP A 306 33.70 24.64 -28.66
C ASP A 306 32.41 23.87 -28.29
N VAL A 307 32.47 22.54 -28.30
CA VAL A 307 31.38 21.61 -28.00
C VAL A 307 30.84 21.75 -26.57
N SER A 308 31.67 22.19 -25.61
CA SER A 308 31.24 22.40 -24.21
C SER A 308 30.15 23.47 -24.13
N GLN A 309 30.22 24.50 -24.98
CA GLN A 309 29.21 25.57 -25.07
C GLN A 309 27.89 25.09 -25.66
N ALA A 310 27.90 23.98 -26.43
CA ALA A 310 26.69 23.34 -26.94
C ALA A 310 25.96 22.51 -25.87
N VAL A 311 26.62 22.17 -24.77
CA VAL A 311 26.04 21.39 -23.66
C VAL A 311 25.65 22.28 -22.48
N LEU A 312 26.42 23.33 -22.23
CA LEU A 312 26.25 24.29 -21.14
C LEU A 312 24.82 24.86 -21.07
N ASN A 313 24.13 24.64 -19.95
CA ASN A 313 22.76 25.09 -19.69
C ASN A 313 21.69 24.63 -20.71
N LYS A 314 22.01 23.68 -21.60
CA LYS A 314 21.07 23.13 -22.60
C LYS A 314 20.33 21.88 -22.13
N PHE A 315 20.86 21.23 -21.08
CA PHE A 315 20.33 19.97 -20.55
C PHE A 315 20.07 20.10 -19.05
N SER A 316 18.93 19.61 -18.56
CA SER A 316 18.62 19.62 -17.13
C SER A 316 19.53 18.66 -16.37
N ASN A 317 19.91 19.03 -15.14
CA ASN A 317 20.81 18.25 -14.27
C ASN A 317 22.16 17.90 -14.93
N VAL A 318 22.55 18.60 -15.99
CA VAL A 318 23.92 18.61 -16.51
C VAL A 318 24.57 19.88 -16.00
N THR A 319 25.60 19.74 -15.17
CA THR A 319 26.37 20.86 -14.66
C THR A 319 27.73 20.87 -15.35
N LEU A 320 28.08 22.02 -15.90
CA LEU A 320 29.35 22.32 -16.54
C LEU A 320 29.60 23.82 -16.29
N ARG A 321 30.80 24.23 -15.87
CA ARG A 321 31.10 25.66 -15.67
C ARG A 321 31.54 26.30 -16.98
N ASN A 322 31.38 27.63 -17.10
CA ASN A 322 31.62 28.37 -18.35
C ASN A 322 33.06 28.24 -18.91
N ASP A 323 34.01 27.83 -18.08
CA ASP A 323 35.44 27.65 -18.36
C ASP A 323 35.89 26.17 -18.33
N GLU A 324 34.95 25.22 -18.27
CA GLU A 324 35.24 23.79 -18.16
C GLU A 324 34.97 23.05 -19.46
N ASP A 325 35.88 22.12 -19.78
CA ASP A 325 35.73 21.20 -20.90
C ASP A 325 34.61 20.17 -20.64
N LEU A 326 33.94 19.74 -21.70
CA LEU A 326 32.86 18.76 -21.70
C LEU A 326 33.17 17.50 -20.88
N GLY A 327 34.43 17.07 -20.82
CA GLY A 327 34.90 15.94 -20.03
C GLY A 327 34.69 16.09 -18.53
N ARG A 328 34.33 17.27 -18.03
CA ARG A 328 34.04 17.54 -16.61
C ARG A 328 32.55 17.68 -16.33
N ALA A 329 31.69 17.40 -17.32
CA ALA A 329 30.25 17.45 -17.15
C ALA A 329 29.77 16.42 -16.10
N THR A 330 29.01 16.90 -15.12
CA THR A 330 28.38 16.05 -14.10
C THR A 330 26.88 15.96 -14.36
N MET A 331 26.33 14.75 -14.39
CA MET A 331 24.91 14.46 -14.68
C MET A 331 24.11 13.98 -13.46
N ARG A 332 24.78 13.88 -12.31
CA ARG A 332 24.21 13.51 -11.00
C ARG A 332 24.73 14.51 -9.95
N SER A 333 23.95 14.71 -8.88
CA SER A 333 24.42 15.48 -7.71
C SER A 333 25.70 14.83 -7.17
N ASN A 334 26.70 15.61 -6.75
CA ASN A 334 28.01 15.13 -6.29
C ASN A 334 27.85 14.11 -5.16
N THR A 335 27.90 12.80 -5.45
CA THR A 335 27.68 11.72 -4.48
C THR A 335 28.97 11.08 -3.96
N SER A 336 30.15 11.49 -4.43
CA SER A 336 31.40 10.96 -3.89
C SER A 336 32.46 12.05 -3.64
N ILE A 337 33.02 12.06 -2.43
CA ILE A 337 34.19 12.86 -2.05
C ILE A 337 35.50 12.18 -2.52
N LEU A 338 35.45 10.86 -2.78
CA LEU A 338 36.62 10.01 -3.06
C LEU A 338 36.64 9.37 -4.47
N GLY A 339 35.49 9.26 -5.14
CA GLY A 339 35.33 8.63 -6.46
C GLY A 339 35.20 9.61 -7.62
N ASN A 340 35.18 9.08 -8.85
CA ASN A 340 34.95 9.87 -10.05
C ASN A 340 33.45 10.19 -10.23
N ASN A 341 33.13 11.47 -10.42
CA ASN A 341 31.79 12.03 -10.61
C ASN A 341 31.55 12.55 -12.04
N TYR A 342 32.56 12.54 -12.92
CA TYR A 342 32.41 12.97 -14.32
C TYR A 342 31.74 11.90 -15.18
N GLY A 343 30.91 12.32 -16.13
CA GLY A 343 30.26 11.40 -17.07
C GLY A 343 31.17 10.93 -18.20
N LEU A 344 30.72 9.91 -18.93
CA LEU A 344 31.40 9.40 -20.12
C LEU A 344 31.00 10.20 -21.36
N VAL A 345 31.96 10.60 -22.20
CA VAL A 345 31.67 11.17 -23.53
C VAL A 345 31.87 10.09 -24.58
N VAL A 346 30.95 10.00 -25.53
CA VAL A 346 30.96 9.03 -26.62
C VAL A 346 30.78 9.80 -27.92
N ILE A 347 31.67 9.60 -28.88
CA ILE A 347 31.60 10.26 -30.18
C ILE A 347 31.39 9.18 -31.24
N ASP A 348 30.32 9.32 -32.03
CA ASP A 348 29.99 8.41 -33.13
C ASP A 348 29.97 6.93 -32.74
N GLY A 349 29.51 6.66 -31.51
CA GLY A 349 29.43 5.31 -30.94
C GLY A 349 30.71 4.82 -30.27
N VAL A 350 31.80 5.58 -30.30
CA VAL A 350 33.09 5.23 -29.68
C VAL A 350 33.26 5.99 -28.35
N PRO A 351 33.28 5.28 -27.20
CA PRO A 351 33.58 5.89 -25.91
C PRO A 351 34.97 6.49 -25.88
N GLN A 352 35.03 7.72 -25.37
CA GLN A 352 36.26 8.46 -25.20
C GLN A 352 36.80 8.22 -23.79
N ARG A 353 38.07 8.54 -23.58
CA ARG A 353 38.69 8.42 -22.26
C ARG A 353 37.93 9.29 -21.25
N GLN A 354 37.42 8.69 -20.18
CA GLN A 354 36.71 9.43 -19.14
C GLN A 354 37.69 10.28 -18.31
N SER A 355 37.34 11.53 -18.04
CA SER A 355 38.10 12.37 -17.11
C SER A 355 37.93 11.85 -15.69
N ASP A 356 38.92 12.10 -14.83
CA ASP A 356 38.93 11.61 -13.45
C ASP A 356 38.79 12.77 -12.44
N SER A 357 37.80 12.67 -11.55
CA SER A 357 37.59 13.59 -10.42
C SER A 357 37.90 12.98 -9.05
N SER A 358 38.41 11.75 -9.00
CA SER A 358 38.83 11.12 -7.75
C SER A 358 39.98 11.92 -7.10
N ARG A 359 39.90 12.11 -5.78
CA ARG A 359 40.93 12.79 -5.00
C ARG A 359 41.96 11.77 -4.51
N ASP A 360 42.92 11.41 -5.34
CA ASP A 360 44.03 10.58 -4.86
C ASP A 360 45.02 11.42 -4.03
N GLY A 361 45.30 10.95 -2.81
CA GLY A 361 45.85 11.73 -1.71
C GLY A 361 47.36 11.98 -1.71
N VAL A 362 48.11 11.57 -2.74
CA VAL A 362 49.58 11.55 -2.66
C VAL A 362 50.33 12.18 -3.85
N GLN A 363 49.67 12.64 -4.92
CA GLN A 363 50.41 13.16 -6.10
C GLN A 363 49.85 14.48 -6.66
N GLN A 364 49.58 15.44 -5.75
CA GLN A 364 49.50 16.84 -6.16
C GLN A 364 50.91 17.30 -6.56
N PHE A 365 51.06 17.83 -7.79
CA PHE A 365 52.02 18.84 -8.24
C PHE A 365 52.65 18.58 -9.62
N ALA A 366 52.59 17.36 -10.19
CA ALA A 366 53.20 17.12 -11.52
C ALA A 366 52.25 16.70 -12.66
N GLU A 367 51.04 16.17 -12.41
CA GLU A 367 50.23 15.53 -13.47
C GLU A 367 48.75 15.96 -13.54
N ARG A 368 48.40 17.14 -13.04
CA ARG A 368 47.02 17.67 -13.19
C ARG A 368 46.60 17.95 -14.65
N GLN A 369 47.52 17.89 -15.61
CA GLN A 369 47.19 18.02 -17.03
C GLN A 369 46.86 16.69 -17.74
N ASN A 370 47.11 15.52 -17.11
CA ASN A 370 46.91 14.20 -17.76
C ASN A 370 45.66 13.45 -17.30
N SER A 371 44.91 13.94 -16.31
CA SER A 371 43.67 13.34 -15.81
C SER A 371 42.39 13.96 -16.41
N GLN A 372 42.54 14.99 -17.24
CA GLN A 372 41.45 15.64 -17.97
C GLN A 372 41.52 15.25 -19.45
N THR A 373 40.45 14.65 -19.96
CA THR A 373 40.26 14.47 -21.41
C THR A 373 39.61 15.74 -21.94
N SER A 374 40.25 16.39 -22.92
CA SER A 374 39.69 17.55 -23.62
C SER A 374 38.92 17.11 -24.87
N PHE A 375 37.84 17.80 -25.18
CA PHE A 375 36.98 17.60 -26.34
C PHE A 375 36.98 18.81 -27.30
N ASP A 376 37.92 19.74 -27.13
CA ASP A 376 38.09 20.96 -27.97
C ASP A 376 38.32 20.66 -29.47
N TYR A 377 38.67 19.42 -29.81
CA TYR A 377 38.84 18.96 -31.19
C TYR A 377 37.51 18.67 -31.91
N VAL A 378 36.39 18.62 -31.19
CA VAL A 378 35.07 18.39 -31.76
C VAL A 378 34.50 19.72 -32.24
N ASN A 379 34.52 19.92 -33.56
CA ASN A 379 33.95 21.13 -34.18
C ASN A 379 32.41 21.14 -34.04
N PRO A 380 31.80 22.15 -33.38
CA PRO A 380 30.35 22.29 -33.24
C PRO A 380 29.58 22.27 -34.56
N ASP A 381 30.15 22.82 -35.65
CA ASP A 381 29.50 22.86 -36.97
C ASP A 381 29.30 21.46 -37.57
N ASN A 382 30.11 20.48 -37.18
CA ASN A 382 30.03 19.10 -37.63
C ASN A 382 29.16 18.23 -36.72
N ILE A 383 28.57 18.77 -35.65
CA ILE A 383 27.67 18.03 -34.76
C ILE A 383 26.28 17.95 -35.39
N ALA A 384 25.76 16.74 -35.52
CA ALA A 384 24.38 16.48 -35.94
C ALA A 384 23.42 16.44 -34.73
N SER A 385 23.86 15.84 -33.62
CA SER A 385 23.10 15.83 -32.38
C SER A 385 23.97 15.58 -31.15
N ILE A 386 23.51 16.07 -30.00
CA ILE A 386 24.06 15.73 -28.68
C ILE A 386 22.95 15.12 -27.85
N THR A 387 23.15 13.90 -27.35
CA THR A 387 22.19 13.16 -26.51
C THR A 387 22.80 12.80 -25.17
N VAL A 388 22.13 13.12 -24.08
CA VAL A 388 22.57 12.78 -22.72
C VAL A 388 21.82 11.55 -22.22
N LEU A 389 22.46 10.42 -21.96
CA LEU A 389 21.87 9.24 -21.29
C LEU A 389 22.10 9.32 -19.79
N LYS A 390 21.07 8.96 -19.02
CA LYS A 390 21.13 8.91 -17.55
C LYS A 390 20.67 7.55 -17.04
N GLY A 391 21.23 7.12 -15.92
CA GLY A 391 20.79 5.92 -15.20
C GLY A 391 20.89 4.66 -16.05
N TYR A 392 19.80 3.89 -16.07
CA TYR A 392 19.68 2.58 -16.73
C TYR A 392 20.20 2.54 -18.17
N ALA A 393 19.90 3.56 -18.99
CA ALA A 393 20.31 3.60 -20.40
C ALA A 393 21.82 3.80 -20.59
N ALA A 394 22.48 4.51 -19.67
CA ALA A 394 23.91 4.75 -19.72
C ALA A 394 24.70 3.51 -19.28
N THR A 395 24.32 2.91 -18.15
CA THR A 395 24.98 1.71 -17.61
C THR A 395 24.74 0.46 -18.44
N ASN A 396 23.58 0.33 -19.08
CA ASN A 396 23.31 -0.78 -19.99
C ASN A 396 24.25 -0.82 -21.19
N LYS A 397 24.54 0.36 -21.75
CA LYS A 397 25.34 0.47 -22.97
C LYS A 397 26.83 0.57 -22.66
N TYR A 398 27.21 1.23 -21.57
CA TYR A 398 28.60 1.57 -21.27
C TYR A 398 29.12 1.02 -19.93
N GLY A 399 28.37 0.15 -19.25
CA GLY A 399 28.78 -0.49 -18.00
C GLY A 399 29.02 0.52 -16.86
N SER A 400 29.99 0.21 -15.99
CA SER A 400 30.40 1.06 -14.87
C SER A 400 30.83 2.48 -15.28
N LEU A 401 31.42 2.67 -16.48
CA LEU A 401 31.77 4.00 -16.99
C LEU A 401 30.53 4.89 -17.25
N GLY A 402 29.39 4.26 -17.58
CA GLY A 402 28.12 4.95 -17.77
C GLY A 402 27.37 5.26 -16.47
N ALA A 403 27.89 4.85 -15.30
CA ALA A 403 27.21 5.03 -14.02
C ALA A 403 26.94 6.51 -13.71
N ASN A 404 27.83 7.41 -14.11
CA ASN A 404 27.69 8.85 -13.90
C ASN A 404 26.97 9.59 -15.03
N GLY A 405 26.36 8.86 -15.97
CA GLY A 405 25.72 9.40 -17.17
C GLY A 405 26.67 9.47 -18.37
N VAL A 406 26.09 9.54 -19.58
CA VAL A 406 26.83 9.51 -20.85
C VAL A 406 26.38 10.65 -21.76
N ILE A 407 27.30 11.38 -22.36
CA ILE A 407 27.04 12.37 -23.42
C ILE A 407 27.44 11.74 -24.76
N LEU A 408 26.46 11.51 -25.63
CA LEU A 408 26.67 11.02 -26.99
C LEU A 408 26.67 12.20 -27.95
N ILE A 409 27.75 12.32 -28.71
CA ILE A 409 27.89 13.24 -29.82
C ILE A 409 27.80 12.43 -31.11
N THR A 410 26.88 12.80 -31.98
CA THR A 410 26.79 12.25 -33.33
C THR A 410 27.21 13.32 -34.33
N THR A 411 28.15 13.00 -35.22
CA THR A 411 28.63 13.93 -36.25
C THR A 411 27.82 13.82 -37.55
N LYS A 412 27.74 14.92 -38.30
CA LYS A 412 27.11 14.97 -39.64
C LYS A 412 27.82 14.00 -40.59
N THR A 413 29.13 13.85 -40.44
CA THR A 413 29.97 12.86 -41.16
C THR A 413 29.59 11.41 -40.86
N ALA A 414 29.33 11.06 -39.60
CA ALA A 414 28.92 9.70 -39.24
C ALA A 414 27.51 9.35 -39.75
N MET A 415 26.59 10.31 -39.77
CA MET A 415 25.26 10.10 -40.38
C MET A 415 25.36 9.87 -41.90
N ALA A 416 26.27 10.55 -42.60
CA ALA A 416 26.49 10.36 -44.03
C ALA A 416 27.18 9.01 -44.36
N SER A 417 27.99 8.48 -43.45
CA SER A 417 28.73 7.21 -43.62
C SER A 417 27.87 5.94 -43.48
N LYS A 418 26.60 6.05 -43.07
CA LYS A 418 25.71 4.91 -42.72
C LYS A 418 25.16 4.08 -43.89
N GLN A 419 25.62 4.29 -45.14
CA GLN A 419 25.16 3.48 -46.28
C GLN A 419 25.83 2.10 -46.44
N THR A 420 26.76 1.68 -45.58
CA THR A 420 27.35 0.33 -45.65
C THR A 420 27.64 -0.28 -44.29
N GLY A 421 26.82 -1.27 -43.88
CA GLY A 421 27.10 -2.24 -42.81
C GLY A 421 26.99 -1.75 -41.36
N GLU A 422 26.56 -2.63 -40.45
CA GLU A 422 26.59 -2.36 -39.00
C GLU A 422 28.04 -2.39 -38.47
N PRO A 423 28.53 -1.31 -37.84
CA PRO A 423 29.82 -1.33 -37.16
C PRO A 423 29.74 -2.19 -35.90
N ALA A 424 30.74 -3.04 -35.68
CA ALA A 424 30.87 -3.80 -34.44
C ALA A 424 31.08 -2.86 -33.24
N ASP A 425 30.28 -3.06 -32.19
CA ASP A 425 30.35 -2.32 -30.93
C ASP A 425 31.56 -2.76 -30.10
N LEU A 426 32.66 -2.01 -30.23
CA LEU A 426 33.97 -2.30 -29.62
C LEU A 426 34.10 -1.81 -28.17
N ALA A 427 33.01 -1.40 -27.49
CA ALA A 427 33.12 -0.72 -26.19
C ALA A 427 32.28 -1.28 -25.04
N ARG A 428 31.88 -2.56 -25.11
CA ARG A 428 31.09 -3.21 -24.06
C ARG A 428 31.99 -3.73 -22.93
N LEU A 429 32.07 -3.01 -21.82
CA LEU A 429 32.64 -3.53 -20.56
C LEU A 429 31.75 -4.66 -20.00
N THR A 430 32.38 -5.66 -19.35
CA THR A 430 31.78 -6.97 -19.03
C THR A 430 31.67 -7.27 -17.52
N ASP A 431 31.52 -6.26 -16.66
CA ASP A 431 31.52 -6.40 -15.20
C ASP A 431 30.13 -6.69 -14.57
N ASN A 432 29.04 -6.66 -15.36
CA ASN A 432 27.67 -6.87 -14.88
C ASN A 432 26.96 -8.08 -15.51
N ILE A 433 27.65 -9.21 -15.64
CA ILE A 433 27.07 -10.46 -16.14
C ILE A 433 26.27 -11.14 -15.01
N TYR A 434 25.01 -11.44 -15.28
CA TYR A 434 24.15 -12.19 -14.38
C TYR A 434 24.51 -13.68 -14.41
N ASP A 435 24.67 -14.26 -13.22
CA ASP A 435 25.03 -15.64 -12.99
C ASP A 435 23.90 -16.34 -12.24
N GLU A 436 23.15 -17.19 -12.94
CA GLU A 436 21.98 -17.91 -12.40
C GLU A 436 22.37 -18.91 -11.30
N GLU A 437 23.59 -19.45 -11.34
CA GLU A 437 24.07 -20.48 -10.40
C GLU A 437 24.38 -19.92 -9.00
N LYS A 438 24.48 -18.60 -8.86
CA LYS A 438 24.67 -17.93 -7.56
C LYS A 438 23.38 -17.63 -6.80
N SER A 439 22.22 -18.03 -7.31
CA SER A 439 20.96 -17.86 -6.57
C SER A 439 21.01 -18.70 -5.28
N THR A 440 21.09 -18.00 -4.16
CA THR A 440 21.29 -18.57 -2.81
C THR A 440 20.18 -19.55 -2.45
N GLU A 441 20.53 -20.69 -1.84
CA GLU A 441 19.56 -21.60 -1.23
C GLU A 441 18.64 -20.84 -0.26
N MET A 442 17.35 -20.79 -0.58
CA MET A 442 16.33 -20.19 0.28
C MET A 442 16.21 -21.01 1.57
N ARG A 443 16.62 -20.44 2.70
CA ARG A 443 16.45 -21.07 4.01
C ARG A 443 14.96 -21.24 4.30
N ARG A 444 14.47 -22.48 4.20
CA ARG A 444 13.07 -22.78 4.51
C ARG A 444 12.84 -22.65 6.02
N SER A 445 11.79 -21.94 6.41
CA SER A 445 11.33 -21.88 7.79
C SER A 445 10.78 -23.22 8.26
N THR A 446 10.61 -23.37 9.58
CA THR A 446 10.08 -24.62 10.18
C THR A 446 8.69 -24.94 9.63
N ILE A 447 7.78 -23.96 9.62
CA ILE A 447 6.43 -24.14 9.05
C ILE A 447 6.50 -24.53 7.58
N ARG A 448 7.37 -23.88 6.79
CA ARG A 448 7.48 -24.19 5.37
C ARG A 448 7.87 -25.64 5.11
N LYS A 449 8.84 -26.16 5.87
CA LYS A 449 9.24 -27.57 5.80
C LYS A 449 8.08 -28.51 6.16
N SER A 450 7.38 -28.25 7.26
CA SER A 450 6.26 -29.07 7.70
C SER A 450 5.09 -29.10 6.70
N LEU A 451 4.78 -27.97 6.06
CA LEU A 451 3.73 -27.90 5.03
C LEU A 451 4.11 -28.66 3.76
N GLU A 452 5.38 -28.64 3.37
CA GLU A 452 5.88 -29.35 2.17
C GLU A 452 6.02 -30.86 2.38
N GLU A 453 6.13 -31.33 3.63
CA GLU A 453 6.10 -32.75 3.99
C GLU A 453 4.69 -33.35 3.96
N SER A 454 3.65 -32.50 3.94
CA SER A 454 2.24 -32.93 3.89
C SER A 454 1.86 -33.52 2.54
N LYS A 455 0.97 -34.52 2.52
CA LYS A 455 0.59 -35.27 1.30
C LYS A 455 -0.54 -34.59 0.52
N SER A 456 -1.30 -33.69 1.15
CA SER A 456 -2.37 -32.94 0.52
C SER A 456 -2.47 -31.51 1.06
N ALA A 457 -3.24 -30.66 0.37
CA ALA A 457 -3.48 -29.28 0.83
C ALA A 457 -4.27 -29.25 2.15
N GLU A 458 -5.20 -30.18 2.34
CA GLU A 458 -5.99 -30.32 3.57
C GLU A 458 -5.11 -30.79 4.75
N GLU A 459 -4.20 -31.73 4.51
CA GLU A 459 -3.24 -32.17 5.54
C GLU A 459 -2.26 -31.03 5.90
N ALA A 460 -1.79 -30.28 4.90
CA ALA A 460 -0.97 -29.11 5.13
C ALA A 460 -1.72 -28.05 5.95
N TYR A 461 -3.00 -27.81 5.64
CA TYR A 461 -3.79 -26.81 6.34
C TYR A 461 -4.05 -27.21 7.80
N ARG A 462 -4.34 -28.50 8.04
CA ARG A 462 -4.43 -29.03 9.41
C ARG A 462 -3.10 -28.87 10.16
N THR A 463 -1.96 -29.14 9.50
CA THR A 463 -0.63 -28.95 10.09
C THR A 463 -0.39 -27.48 10.48
N TYR A 464 -0.76 -26.53 9.62
CA TYR A 464 -0.73 -25.10 9.96
C TYR A 464 -1.58 -24.79 11.21
N LEU A 465 -2.83 -25.26 11.25
CA LEU A 465 -3.73 -25.02 12.39
C LEU A 465 -3.21 -25.62 13.70
N GLU A 466 -2.56 -26.79 13.65
CA GLU A 466 -1.94 -27.44 14.81
C GLU A 466 -0.73 -26.67 15.33
N MET A 467 0.05 -26.03 14.46
CA MET A 467 1.24 -25.26 14.82
C MET A 467 0.91 -23.83 15.27
N ARG A 468 -0.20 -23.25 14.79
CA ARG A 468 -0.59 -21.85 15.00
C ARG A 468 -0.60 -21.40 16.48
N PRO A 469 -1.14 -22.16 17.45
CA PRO A 469 -1.18 -21.71 18.86
C PRO A 469 0.18 -21.41 19.47
N SER A 470 1.26 -21.99 18.94
CA SER A 470 2.64 -21.75 19.41
C SER A 470 3.36 -20.63 18.64
N ALA A 471 2.66 -19.97 17.70
CA ALA A 471 3.22 -18.98 16.79
C ALA A 471 2.37 -17.71 16.68
N GLU A 472 1.43 -17.49 17.61
CA GLU A 472 0.53 -16.33 17.59
C GLU A 472 1.27 -14.98 17.67
N ASP A 473 2.49 -14.95 18.23
CA ASP A 473 3.37 -13.78 18.32
C ASP A 473 4.38 -13.67 17.15
N ASN A 474 4.35 -14.61 16.20
CA ASN A 474 5.29 -14.67 15.09
C ASN A 474 4.60 -14.38 13.75
N MET A 475 4.59 -13.11 13.33
CA MET A 475 3.96 -12.69 12.06
C MET A 475 4.51 -13.45 10.84
N GLN A 476 5.80 -13.81 10.87
CA GLN A 476 6.44 -14.51 9.79
C GLN A 476 5.89 -15.93 9.58
N PHE A 477 5.42 -16.58 10.64
CA PHE A 477 4.75 -17.88 10.53
C PHE A 477 3.55 -17.81 9.59
N PHE A 478 2.74 -16.75 9.71
CA PHE A 478 1.54 -16.55 8.88
C PHE A 478 1.89 -16.24 7.43
N PHE A 479 2.88 -15.37 7.17
CA PHE A 479 3.28 -15.07 5.79
C PHE A 479 3.91 -16.28 5.09
N ASP A 480 4.72 -17.10 5.77
CA ASP A 480 5.29 -18.31 5.17
C ASP A 480 4.24 -19.37 4.87
N ALA A 481 3.25 -19.53 5.77
CA ALA A 481 2.11 -20.40 5.54
C ALA A 481 1.26 -19.89 4.36
N ALA A 482 0.93 -18.60 4.35
CA ALA A 482 0.14 -18.00 3.29
C ALA A 482 0.86 -18.10 1.92
N ASP A 483 2.17 -17.88 1.86
CA ASP A 483 2.96 -18.07 0.63
C ASP A 483 2.93 -19.52 0.14
N TYR A 484 2.88 -20.51 1.05
CA TYR A 484 2.70 -21.92 0.66
C TYR A 484 1.34 -22.18 0.03
N PHE A 485 0.27 -21.63 0.61
CA PHE A 485 -1.08 -21.84 0.11
C PHE A 485 -1.39 -20.97 -1.12
N LYS A 486 -0.76 -19.81 -1.28
CA LYS A 486 -1.02 -18.86 -2.36
C LYS A 486 -1.16 -19.46 -3.77
N PRO A 487 -0.24 -20.31 -4.28
CA PRO A 487 -0.40 -20.93 -5.60
C PRO A 487 -1.39 -22.10 -5.63
N ARG A 488 -1.85 -22.59 -4.48
CA ARG A 488 -2.75 -23.77 -4.32
C ARG A 488 -4.19 -23.36 -4.07
N ASP A 489 -4.38 -22.38 -3.19
CA ASP A 489 -5.64 -21.79 -2.76
C ASP A 489 -5.38 -20.35 -2.29
N SER A 490 -5.63 -19.39 -3.18
CA SER A 490 -5.45 -17.96 -2.90
C SER A 490 -6.43 -17.42 -1.86
N GLN A 491 -7.60 -18.03 -1.73
CA GLN A 491 -8.61 -17.62 -0.75
C GLN A 491 -8.16 -18.04 0.65
N LEU A 492 -7.66 -19.26 0.79
CA LEU A 492 -7.09 -19.75 2.04
C LEU A 492 -5.85 -18.95 2.44
N ALA A 493 -4.96 -18.63 1.50
CA ALA A 493 -3.81 -17.77 1.76
C ALA A 493 -4.22 -16.39 2.31
N ALA A 494 -5.28 -15.80 1.75
CA ALA A 494 -5.84 -14.56 2.26
C ALA A 494 -6.40 -14.73 3.68
N VAL A 495 -7.11 -15.83 3.96
CA VAL A 495 -7.64 -16.14 5.31
C VAL A 495 -6.50 -16.22 6.32
N ILE A 496 -5.46 -17.02 6.05
CA ILE A 496 -4.27 -17.15 6.91
C ILE A 496 -3.62 -15.80 7.18
N THR A 497 -3.45 -14.98 6.13
CA THR A 497 -2.85 -13.65 6.25
C THR A 497 -3.71 -12.72 7.10
N SER A 498 -5.03 -12.79 6.97
CA SER A 498 -5.93 -11.91 7.71
C SER A 498 -5.87 -12.12 9.22
N SER A 499 -5.49 -13.31 9.69
CA SER A 499 -5.28 -13.58 11.13
C SER A 499 -4.28 -12.61 11.77
N ILE A 500 -3.35 -12.05 10.99
CA ILE A 500 -2.38 -11.04 11.46
C ILE A 500 -3.10 -9.76 11.95
N LEU A 501 -4.25 -9.39 11.38
CA LEU A 501 -4.98 -8.18 11.76
C LEU A 501 -5.52 -8.25 13.20
N GLU A 502 -5.88 -9.45 13.68
CA GLU A 502 -6.34 -9.66 15.05
C GLU A 502 -5.17 -9.80 16.03
N LEU A 503 -4.09 -10.46 15.60
CA LEU A 503 -2.93 -10.77 16.46
C LEU A 503 -1.98 -9.58 16.66
N PHE A 504 -1.87 -8.69 15.66
CA PHE A 504 -0.94 -7.57 15.66
C PHE A 504 -1.66 -6.24 15.38
N PRO A 505 -2.54 -5.79 16.29
CA PRO A 505 -3.41 -4.66 16.01
C PRO A 505 -2.65 -3.33 15.97
N LYS A 506 -3.07 -2.45 15.04
CA LYS A 506 -2.85 -0.98 15.07
C LYS A 506 -1.44 -0.48 14.78
N ASP A 507 -0.57 -1.31 14.22
CA ASP A 507 0.67 -0.85 13.59
C ASP A 507 0.49 -0.64 12.07
N ILE A 508 0.90 0.54 11.56
CA ILE A 508 0.73 0.90 10.14
C ILE A 508 1.56 -0.03 9.24
N LYS A 509 2.78 -0.40 9.64
CA LYS A 509 3.66 -1.26 8.82
C LYS A 509 3.01 -2.64 8.64
N THR A 510 2.38 -3.15 9.69
CA THR A 510 1.61 -4.41 9.70
C THR A 510 0.36 -4.33 8.82
N LEU A 511 -0.46 -3.27 8.99
CA LEU A 511 -1.65 -3.06 8.16
C LEU A 511 -1.27 -2.97 6.67
N ARG A 512 -0.18 -2.25 6.34
CA ARG A 512 0.35 -2.19 4.98
C ARG A 512 0.80 -3.57 4.48
N ALA A 513 1.53 -4.33 5.28
CA ALA A 513 1.98 -5.68 4.91
C ALA A 513 0.81 -6.60 4.55
N VAL A 514 -0.24 -6.64 5.39
CA VAL A 514 -1.46 -7.41 5.13
C VAL A 514 -2.19 -6.89 3.90
N SER A 515 -2.34 -5.57 3.75
CA SER A 515 -2.96 -4.95 2.58
C SER A 515 -2.26 -5.33 1.27
N LEU A 516 -0.92 -5.33 1.24
CA LEU A 516 -0.16 -5.71 0.07
C LEU A 516 -0.40 -7.18 -0.29
N PHE A 517 -0.34 -8.08 0.69
CA PHE A 517 -0.58 -9.51 0.46
C PHE A 517 -2.01 -9.81 -0.01
N LEU A 518 -3.02 -9.20 0.62
CA LEU A 518 -4.43 -9.35 0.23
C LEU A 518 -4.72 -8.82 -1.18
N SER A 519 -3.95 -7.84 -1.66
CA SER A 519 -4.13 -7.30 -3.02
C SER A 519 -3.83 -8.32 -4.12
N GLU A 520 -2.88 -9.24 -3.89
CA GLU A 520 -2.57 -10.32 -4.83
C GLU A 520 -3.68 -11.39 -4.86
N ALA A 521 -4.31 -11.65 -3.72
CA ALA A 521 -5.48 -12.52 -3.63
C ALA A 521 -6.77 -11.90 -4.20
N GLY A 522 -6.70 -10.68 -4.74
CA GLY A 522 -7.85 -9.97 -5.33
C GLY A 522 -8.88 -9.47 -4.31
N LYS A 523 -8.52 -9.43 -3.01
CA LYS A 523 -9.39 -9.00 -1.90
C LYS A 523 -9.49 -7.46 -1.82
N ASN A 524 -9.87 -6.83 -2.93
CA ASN A 524 -9.80 -5.38 -3.09
C ASN A 524 -10.70 -4.61 -2.10
N GLU A 525 -11.84 -5.17 -1.68
CA GLU A 525 -12.70 -4.55 -0.66
C GLU A 525 -11.99 -4.45 0.70
N GLN A 526 -11.30 -5.51 1.11
CA GLN A 526 -10.50 -5.56 2.33
C GLN A 526 -9.29 -4.64 2.21
N VAL A 527 -8.62 -4.60 1.05
CA VAL A 527 -7.51 -3.66 0.77
C VAL A 527 -7.99 -2.21 0.92
N ALA A 528 -9.16 -1.86 0.37
CA ALA A 528 -9.72 -0.53 0.53
C ALA A 528 -10.04 -0.21 2.00
N ALA A 529 -10.60 -1.16 2.74
CA ALA A 529 -10.93 -0.99 4.15
C ALA A 529 -9.67 -0.80 5.02
N ILE A 530 -8.63 -1.59 4.81
CA ILE A 530 -7.34 -1.46 5.52
C ILE A 530 -6.70 -0.10 5.23
N ASN A 531 -6.67 0.35 3.97
CA ASN A 531 -6.07 1.65 3.64
C ASN A 531 -6.88 2.82 4.23
N LYS A 532 -8.20 2.68 4.34
CA LYS A 532 -9.03 3.66 5.06
C LYS A 532 -8.69 3.70 6.55
N GLU A 533 -8.47 2.56 7.19
CA GLU A 533 -8.02 2.47 8.58
C GLU A 533 -6.64 3.14 8.75
N ILE A 534 -5.70 2.91 7.83
CA ILE A 534 -4.39 3.59 7.85
C ILE A 534 -4.53 5.11 7.75
N ILE A 535 -5.40 5.61 6.86
CA ILE A 535 -5.68 7.05 6.72
C ILE A 535 -6.33 7.61 8.00
N ASP A 536 -7.16 6.83 8.68
CA ASP A 536 -7.79 7.24 9.94
C ASP A 536 -6.77 7.34 11.09
N ILE A 537 -5.72 6.50 11.08
CA ILE A 537 -4.61 6.53 12.02
C ILE A 537 -3.62 7.67 11.67
N ASP A 538 -3.29 7.81 10.38
CA ASP A 538 -2.35 8.79 9.83
C ASP A 538 -2.89 9.41 8.54
N GLU A 539 -3.61 10.53 8.68
CA GLU A 539 -4.21 11.25 7.55
C GLU A 539 -3.19 11.76 6.53
N LYS A 540 -1.91 11.84 6.92
CA LYS A 540 -0.80 12.30 6.08
C LYS A 540 -0.19 11.17 5.25
N ASN A 541 -0.68 9.93 5.39
CA ASN A 541 -0.15 8.78 4.68
C ASN A 541 -0.49 8.81 3.19
N VAL A 542 0.39 9.41 2.38
CA VAL A 542 0.19 9.60 0.94
C VAL A 542 -0.02 8.27 0.22
N GLN A 543 0.71 7.23 0.61
CA GLN A 543 0.59 5.92 -0.04
C GLN A 543 -0.74 5.25 0.26
N ALA A 544 -1.26 5.31 1.49
CA ALA A 544 -2.57 4.77 1.81
C ALA A 544 -3.70 5.42 1.00
N TRP A 545 -3.61 6.73 0.75
CA TRP A 545 -4.56 7.43 -0.14
C TRP A 545 -4.47 6.95 -1.59
N LEU A 546 -3.26 6.71 -2.11
CA LEU A 546 -3.06 6.16 -3.44
C LEU A 546 -3.55 4.71 -3.55
N ASP A 547 -3.20 3.88 -2.58
CA ASP A 547 -3.59 2.47 -2.51
C ASP A 547 -5.11 2.33 -2.39
N LEU A 548 -5.78 3.20 -1.63
CA LEU A 548 -7.24 3.28 -1.57
C LEU A 548 -7.85 3.62 -2.92
N ALA A 549 -7.28 4.59 -3.65
CA ALA A 549 -7.79 4.95 -4.98
C ALA A 549 -7.67 3.80 -5.98
N VAL A 550 -6.54 3.08 -5.93
CA VAL A 550 -6.29 1.89 -6.74
C VAL A 550 -7.26 0.76 -6.38
N ALA A 551 -7.48 0.51 -5.08
CA ALA A 551 -8.42 -0.49 -4.61
C ALA A 551 -9.87 -0.17 -5.03
N GLN A 552 -10.32 1.07 -4.88
CA GLN A 552 -11.63 1.54 -5.35
C GLN A 552 -11.84 1.30 -6.84
N ARG A 553 -10.83 1.58 -7.68
CA ARG A 553 -10.88 1.24 -9.10
C ARG A 553 -11.10 -0.27 -9.30
N ASN A 554 -10.34 -1.10 -8.58
CA ASN A 554 -10.39 -2.55 -8.76
C ASN A 554 -11.72 -3.16 -8.26
N ILE A 555 -12.43 -2.51 -7.33
CA ILE A 555 -13.80 -2.88 -6.88
C ILE A 555 -14.87 -2.42 -7.91
N GLY A 556 -14.51 -1.55 -8.85
CA GLY A 556 -15.44 -0.95 -9.82
C GLY A 556 -16.03 0.40 -9.38
N GLU A 557 -15.55 0.96 -8.27
CA GLU A 557 -15.93 2.30 -7.79
C GLU A 557 -15.17 3.42 -8.53
N TYR A 558 -15.20 3.40 -9.87
CA TYR A 558 -14.36 4.25 -10.73
C TYR A 558 -14.51 5.75 -10.43
N GLN A 559 -15.72 6.22 -10.14
CA GLN A 559 -15.96 7.63 -9.85
C GLN A 559 -15.33 8.08 -8.53
N LYS A 560 -15.32 7.23 -7.51
CA LYS A 560 -14.64 7.51 -6.22
C LYS A 560 -13.13 7.51 -6.40
N SER A 561 -12.61 6.53 -7.14
CA SER A 561 -11.19 6.45 -7.50
C SER A 561 -10.74 7.73 -8.25
N LEU A 562 -11.53 8.20 -9.22
CA LEU A 562 -11.25 9.43 -9.96
C LEU A 562 -11.18 10.66 -9.02
N GLN A 563 -12.17 10.81 -8.13
CA GLN A 563 -12.20 11.92 -7.16
C GLN A 563 -10.98 11.88 -6.24
N GLN A 564 -10.59 10.69 -5.78
CA GLN A 564 -9.44 10.50 -4.92
C GLN A 564 -8.11 10.85 -5.62
N LEU A 565 -7.91 10.39 -6.85
CA LEU A 565 -6.71 10.70 -7.63
C LEU A 565 -6.61 12.18 -7.99
N LEU A 566 -7.74 12.83 -8.31
CA LEU A 566 -7.79 14.27 -8.54
C LEU A 566 -7.50 15.07 -7.26
N ALA A 567 -8.00 14.61 -6.11
CA ALA A 567 -7.68 15.23 -4.82
C ALA A 567 -6.17 15.17 -4.57
N LEU A 568 -5.52 14.03 -4.82
CA LEU A 568 -4.07 13.90 -4.71
C LEU A 568 -3.30 14.82 -5.67
N GLN A 569 -3.83 15.15 -6.86
CA GLN A 569 -3.16 16.06 -7.80
C GLN A 569 -3.40 17.55 -7.52
N GLY A 570 -4.48 17.92 -6.84
CA GLY A 570 -4.87 19.30 -6.62
C GLY A 570 -4.58 19.81 -5.20
N ASN A 571 -4.86 21.09 -4.96
CA ASN A 571 -4.92 21.68 -3.61
C ASN A 571 -6.12 21.18 -2.77
N SER A 572 -6.81 20.12 -3.22
CA SER A 572 -8.00 19.54 -2.59
C SER A 572 -7.72 18.27 -1.81
N ALA A 573 -6.52 17.69 -1.93
CA ALA A 573 -5.99 16.81 -0.90
C ALA A 573 -6.06 17.55 0.46
N PRO A 574 -6.12 16.83 1.60
CA PRO A 574 -5.87 17.46 2.89
C PRO A 574 -4.65 18.37 2.74
N SER A 575 -4.78 19.64 3.12
CA SER A 575 -3.82 20.73 2.78
C SER A 575 -2.38 20.48 3.27
N ALA A 576 -2.12 19.36 3.93
CA ALA A 576 -0.85 18.89 4.44
C ALA A 576 -0.20 17.74 3.63
N LEU A 577 -0.85 17.16 2.60
CA LEU A 577 -0.25 16.07 1.81
C LEU A 577 0.80 16.59 0.81
N SER A 578 2.01 16.03 0.87
CA SER A 578 3.07 16.25 -0.11
C SER A 578 3.09 15.11 -1.13
N VAL A 579 2.47 15.32 -2.29
CA VAL A 579 2.33 14.29 -3.33
C VAL A 579 3.40 14.36 -4.42
N LYS A 580 4.35 15.30 -4.32
CA LYS A 580 5.33 15.58 -5.38
C LYS A 580 6.09 14.33 -5.82
N SER A 581 6.51 13.52 -4.85
CA SER A 581 7.33 12.33 -5.06
C SER A 581 6.56 11.17 -5.71
N VAL A 582 5.23 11.12 -5.56
CA VAL A 582 4.35 10.12 -6.20
C VAL A 582 3.53 10.68 -7.36
N SER A 583 3.71 11.96 -7.70
CA SER A 583 2.91 12.66 -8.71
C SER A 583 2.92 11.96 -10.08
N LYS A 584 4.08 11.40 -10.45
CA LYS A 584 4.27 10.59 -11.68
C LYS A 584 3.31 9.40 -11.71
N THR A 585 3.29 8.59 -10.64
CA THR A 585 2.41 7.43 -10.46
C THR A 585 0.95 7.85 -10.47
N VAL A 586 0.56 8.84 -9.64
CA VAL A 586 -0.82 9.32 -9.54
C VAL A 586 -1.33 9.81 -10.91
N ASN A 587 -0.51 10.53 -11.67
CA ASN A 587 -0.86 11.01 -13.02
C ASN A 587 -1.13 9.87 -13.99
N ARG A 588 -0.32 8.81 -13.94
CA ARG A 588 -0.49 7.62 -14.78
C ARG A 588 -1.73 6.83 -14.40
N GLU A 589 -2.00 6.66 -13.11
CA GLU A 589 -3.23 6.02 -12.63
C GLU A 589 -4.47 6.79 -13.09
N LEU A 590 -4.45 8.13 -12.95
CA LEU A 590 -5.54 9.01 -13.33
C LEU A 590 -5.85 8.94 -14.83
N LYS A 591 -4.82 9.10 -15.68
CA LYS A 591 -4.95 9.02 -17.14
C LYS A 591 -5.48 7.65 -17.58
N ASN A 592 -4.94 6.58 -17.01
CA ASN A 592 -5.33 5.23 -17.39
C ASN A 592 -6.76 4.89 -16.95
N LEU A 593 -7.17 5.34 -15.75
CA LEU A 593 -8.55 5.22 -15.26
C LEU A 593 -9.52 5.91 -16.22
N ILE A 594 -9.27 7.18 -16.57
CA ILE A 594 -10.13 7.95 -17.48
C ILE A 594 -10.20 7.29 -18.85
N PHE A 595 -9.07 6.88 -19.41
CA PHE A 595 -9.03 6.26 -20.72
C PHE A 595 -9.83 4.95 -20.79
N ARG A 596 -9.64 4.06 -19.81
CA ARG A 596 -10.25 2.73 -19.81
C ARG A 596 -11.72 2.72 -19.39
N HIS A 597 -12.14 3.70 -18.57
CA HIS A 597 -13.48 3.75 -17.98
C HIS A 597 -14.23 5.05 -18.32
N SER A 598 -13.89 5.70 -19.43
CA SER A 598 -14.52 6.97 -19.83
C SER A 598 -16.05 6.91 -19.91
N GLY A 599 -16.62 5.75 -20.26
CA GLY A 599 -18.07 5.54 -20.29
C GLY A 599 -18.73 5.47 -18.91
N ASP A 600 -17.96 5.16 -17.87
CA ASP A 600 -18.43 4.99 -16.49
C ASP A 600 -18.14 6.22 -15.61
N LEU A 601 -17.53 7.26 -16.17
CA LEU A 601 -17.01 8.41 -15.44
C LEU A 601 -17.70 9.72 -15.83
N ILE A 602 -18.02 10.52 -14.81
CA ILE A 602 -18.34 11.94 -14.99
C ILE A 602 -17.02 12.70 -15.02
N THR A 603 -16.62 13.12 -16.23
CA THR A 603 -15.33 13.81 -16.48
C THR A 603 -15.47 15.33 -16.57
N THR A 604 -16.65 15.89 -16.28
CA THR A 604 -16.87 17.34 -16.26
C THR A 604 -15.94 18.00 -15.24
N GLY A 605 -15.10 18.94 -15.69
CA GLY A 605 -14.12 19.62 -14.85
C GLY A 605 -12.76 18.92 -14.73
N VAL A 606 -12.58 17.76 -15.36
CA VAL A 606 -11.26 17.12 -15.47
C VAL A 606 -10.38 17.92 -16.45
N PRO A 607 -9.17 18.32 -16.06
CA PRO A 607 -8.23 19.01 -16.96
C PRO A 607 -7.91 18.20 -18.22
N SER A 608 -7.83 18.88 -19.37
CA SER A 608 -7.69 18.25 -20.69
C SER A 608 -6.40 17.43 -20.85
N ASN A 609 -5.34 17.76 -20.11
CA ASN A 609 -4.08 17.02 -20.08
C ASN A 609 -4.20 15.60 -19.49
N TYR A 610 -5.32 15.26 -18.85
CA TYR A 610 -5.60 13.90 -18.35
C TYR A 610 -6.45 13.05 -19.30
N LEU A 611 -6.92 13.63 -20.41
CA LEU A 611 -7.76 12.92 -21.39
C LEU A 611 -6.93 12.09 -22.38
N ASN A 612 -5.61 12.34 -22.47
CA ASN A 612 -4.71 11.47 -23.22
C ASN A 612 -4.12 10.39 -22.30
N ASN A 613 -3.97 9.17 -22.83
CA ASN A 613 -3.32 8.09 -22.10
C ASN A 613 -1.85 7.96 -22.50
N ILE A 614 -1.05 7.41 -21.58
CA ILE A 614 0.36 7.09 -21.80
C ILE A 614 0.47 5.59 -22.06
N LYS A 615 1.39 5.20 -22.96
CA LYS A 615 1.52 3.84 -23.46
C LYS A 615 2.90 3.26 -23.20
N TYR A 616 2.96 2.06 -22.64
CA TYR A 616 4.20 1.31 -22.39
C TYR A 616 4.03 -0.17 -22.75
N ASN A 617 5.09 -0.83 -23.22
CA ASN A 617 5.09 -2.29 -23.41
C ASN A 617 4.97 -2.96 -22.04
N VAL A 618 5.72 -2.47 -21.06
CA VAL A 618 5.64 -2.90 -19.65
C VAL A 618 5.69 -1.71 -18.72
N ARG A 619 4.87 -1.72 -17.67
CA ARG A 619 5.01 -0.85 -16.50
C ARG A 619 5.02 -1.70 -15.24
N LEU A 620 5.99 -1.49 -14.37
CA LEU A 620 6.15 -2.14 -13.08
C LEU A 620 5.91 -1.09 -11.99
N VAL A 621 5.03 -1.35 -11.05
CA VAL A 621 4.82 -0.50 -9.87
C VAL A 621 5.17 -1.32 -8.65
N PHE A 622 6.30 -0.98 -8.02
CA PHE A 622 6.75 -1.60 -6.78
C PHE A 622 6.22 -0.81 -5.59
N GLU A 623 5.76 -1.52 -4.58
CA GLU A 623 5.27 -0.98 -3.31
C GLU A 623 5.77 -1.84 -2.16
N TRP A 624 6.09 -1.23 -1.03
CA TRP A 624 6.53 -1.93 0.17
C TRP A 624 5.83 -1.40 1.43
N ASN A 625 5.85 -2.20 2.49
CA ASN A 625 5.13 -1.90 3.73
C ASN A 625 5.85 -0.91 4.65
N ASP A 626 7.19 -0.90 4.65
CA ASP A 626 8.00 -0.08 5.54
C ASP A 626 9.04 0.77 4.79
N PRO A 627 8.94 2.12 4.76
CA PRO A 627 9.93 2.99 4.13
C PRO A 627 11.34 2.90 4.77
N GLU A 628 11.48 2.30 5.94
CA GLU A 628 12.76 2.04 6.62
C GLU A 628 13.40 0.69 6.24
N ALA A 629 12.72 -0.14 5.43
CA ALA A 629 13.30 -1.38 4.93
C ALA A 629 14.35 -1.09 3.86
N GLU A 630 15.49 -1.77 3.93
CA GLU A 630 16.56 -1.70 2.97
C GLU A 630 16.57 -2.95 2.06
N PHE A 631 16.58 -2.75 0.75
CA PHE A 631 16.52 -3.82 -0.25
C PHE A 631 17.07 -3.37 -1.61
N ASN A 632 17.34 -4.34 -2.49
CA ASN A 632 17.74 -4.10 -3.87
C ASN A 632 16.77 -4.77 -4.83
N LEU A 633 16.40 -4.07 -5.90
CA LEU A 633 15.68 -4.62 -7.04
C LEU A 633 16.66 -4.81 -8.20
N GLN A 634 16.81 -6.03 -8.67
CA GLN A 634 17.71 -6.37 -9.77
C GLN A 634 16.92 -6.67 -11.03
N PHE A 635 17.27 -5.99 -12.12
CA PHE A 635 16.69 -6.12 -13.44
C PHE A 635 17.73 -6.73 -14.36
N VAL A 636 17.55 -7.99 -14.74
CA VAL A 636 18.40 -8.69 -15.70
C VAL A 636 17.75 -8.61 -17.08
N ASN A 637 18.50 -8.13 -18.05
CA ASN A 637 18.04 -8.01 -19.42
C ASN A 637 18.28 -9.30 -20.24
N PRO A 638 17.81 -9.36 -21.50
CA PRO A 638 17.94 -10.56 -22.35
C PRO A 638 19.38 -10.95 -22.66
N GLN A 639 20.34 -10.03 -22.53
CA GLN A 639 21.77 -10.30 -22.72
C GLN A 639 22.45 -10.75 -21.41
N LYS A 640 21.65 -11.14 -20.40
CA LYS A 640 22.10 -11.52 -19.06
C LYS A 640 22.96 -10.43 -18.42
N ARG A 641 22.61 -9.16 -18.67
CA ARG A 641 23.22 -8.00 -17.99
C ARG A 641 22.25 -7.45 -16.98
N TYR A 642 22.74 -7.12 -15.79
CA TYR A 642 21.87 -6.65 -14.72
C TYR A 642 22.10 -5.19 -14.35
N PHE A 643 21.05 -4.58 -13.83
CA PHE A 643 21.01 -3.29 -13.15
C PHE A 643 20.38 -3.49 -11.77
N ASN A 644 21.01 -2.95 -10.74
CA ASN A 644 20.43 -2.91 -9.40
C ASN A 644 19.88 -1.50 -9.15
N TRP A 645 18.60 -1.41 -8.85
CA TRP A 645 18.03 -0.27 -8.15
C TRP A 645 18.13 -0.55 -6.65
N GLU A 646 18.79 0.35 -5.94
CA GLU A 646 19.06 0.19 -4.52
C GLU A 646 18.12 1.08 -3.71
N HIS A 647 17.61 0.54 -2.61
CA HIS A 647 16.88 1.27 -1.59
C HIS A 647 17.57 0.98 -0.26
N ASN A 648 18.53 1.83 0.10
CA ASN A 648 19.26 1.72 1.35
C ASN A 648 19.81 3.07 1.82
N SER A 649 20.21 3.13 3.08
CA SER A 649 20.70 4.32 3.76
C SER A 649 22.03 4.84 3.20
N THR A 650 22.78 4.03 2.44
CA THR A 650 24.09 4.40 1.88
C THR A 650 23.95 5.09 0.52
N SER A 651 23.16 4.53 -0.41
CA SER A 651 23.03 5.04 -1.78
C SER A 651 21.79 5.90 -2.00
N THR A 652 20.75 5.76 -1.19
CA THR A 652 19.46 6.47 -1.37
C THR A 652 18.93 7.13 -0.09
N SER A 653 19.83 7.60 0.79
CA SER A 653 19.46 8.22 2.07
C SER A 653 18.41 9.35 1.95
N ASP A 654 18.58 10.26 0.99
CA ASP A 654 17.67 11.40 0.83
C ASP A 654 16.27 10.97 0.38
N ARG A 655 16.19 9.92 -0.45
CA ARG A 655 14.93 9.32 -0.86
C ARG A 655 14.21 8.70 0.34
N MET A 656 14.91 7.87 1.13
CA MET A 656 14.31 7.24 2.31
C MET A 656 13.83 8.29 3.32
N LYS A 657 14.58 9.38 3.52
CA LYS A 657 14.12 10.50 4.36
C LYS A 657 12.84 11.14 3.82
N ASP A 658 12.75 11.34 2.51
CA ASP A 658 11.56 11.89 1.86
C ASP A 658 10.35 10.95 1.99
N GLU A 659 10.57 9.63 1.83
CA GLU A 659 9.57 8.58 2.02
C GLU A 659 9.05 8.53 3.46
N ILE A 660 9.96 8.55 4.44
CA ILE A 660 9.61 8.58 5.86
C ILE A 660 8.89 9.89 6.21
N LEU A 661 9.27 11.02 5.61
CA LEU A 661 8.63 12.31 5.88
C LEU A 661 7.23 12.41 5.27
N ASN A 662 7.08 11.97 4.01
CA ASN A 662 5.86 12.11 3.22
C ASN A 662 4.98 10.84 3.20
N ARG A 663 5.40 9.79 3.89
CA ARG A 663 4.66 8.54 4.14
C ARG A 663 4.27 7.87 2.83
N TYR A 664 5.27 7.71 1.96
CA TYR A 664 5.14 6.91 0.75
C TYR A 664 6.21 5.84 0.64
N SER A 665 5.90 4.78 -0.10
CA SER A 665 6.75 3.59 -0.20
C SER A 665 6.51 2.88 -1.52
N SER A 666 6.63 3.62 -2.62
CA SER A 666 6.45 3.11 -3.98
C SER A 666 7.44 3.70 -4.98
N GLU A 667 7.72 2.92 -6.02
CA GLU A 667 8.50 3.33 -7.19
C GLU A 667 7.96 2.63 -8.44
N GLU A 668 8.08 3.27 -9.60
CA GLU A 668 7.65 2.69 -10.86
C GLU A 668 8.74 2.70 -11.94
N PHE A 669 8.76 1.62 -12.72
CA PHE A 669 9.66 1.41 -13.84
C PHE A 669 8.86 1.10 -15.10
N GLU A 670 9.40 1.43 -16.26
CA GLU A 670 8.72 1.25 -17.54
C GLU A 670 9.68 0.71 -18.59
N PHE A 671 9.23 -0.25 -19.40
CA PHE A 671 9.97 -0.73 -20.56
C PHE A 671 9.28 -0.29 -21.84
N TYR A 672 10.01 0.42 -22.68
CA TYR A 672 9.54 0.98 -23.95
C TYR A 672 10.72 1.31 -24.86
N GLY A 673 10.49 1.31 -26.17
CA GLY A 673 11.51 1.59 -27.21
C GLY A 673 12.20 0.33 -27.77
N GLU A 674 13.04 0.51 -28.79
CA GLU A 674 13.77 -0.61 -29.42
C GLU A 674 14.88 -1.15 -28.48
N GLY A 675 15.07 -2.46 -28.46
CA GLY A 675 16.12 -3.13 -27.67
C GLY A 675 15.72 -3.58 -26.25
N VAL A 676 14.49 -3.29 -25.81
CA VAL A 676 13.94 -3.86 -24.55
C VAL A 676 13.26 -5.22 -24.74
N GLN A 677 13.10 -5.67 -25.98
CA GLN A 677 12.45 -6.93 -26.32
C GLN A 677 13.27 -8.13 -25.86
N GLY A 678 12.57 -9.15 -25.36
CA GLY A 678 13.18 -10.39 -24.90
C GLY A 678 12.86 -10.70 -23.45
N GLU A 679 13.52 -11.72 -22.93
CA GLU A 679 13.29 -12.21 -21.58
C GLU A 679 14.05 -11.37 -20.54
N TRP A 680 13.31 -10.93 -19.52
CA TRP A 680 13.84 -10.21 -18.37
C TRP A 680 13.66 -11.01 -17.10
N ILE A 681 14.62 -10.91 -16.19
CA ILE A 681 14.54 -11.52 -14.87
C ILE A 681 14.54 -10.41 -13.82
N LEU A 682 13.53 -10.43 -12.96
CA LEU A 682 13.38 -9.49 -11.86
C LEU A 682 13.67 -10.22 -10.55
N ASN A 683 14.70 -9.80 -9.83
CA ASN A 683 15.02 -10.31 -8.50
C ASN A 683 14.88 -9.20 -7.46
N ALA A 684 14.62 -9.59 -6.21
CA ALA A 684 14.68 -8.68 -5.07
C ALA A 684 15.54 -9.30 -3.97
N THR A 685 16.42 -8.50 -3.39
CA THR A 685 17.30 -8.88 -2.28
C THR A 685 16.99 -8.02 -1.08
N TYR A 686 16.54 -8.64 0.02
CA TYR A 686 16.35 -7.94 1.28
C TYR A 686 17.70 -7.77 2.00
N LEU A 687 17.98 -6.55 2.47
CA LEU A 687 19.22 -6.24 3.16
C LEU A 687 18.97 -6.24 4.67
N ASN A 688 18.14 -5.31 5.17
CA ASN A 688 17.79 -5.19 6.58
C ASN A 688 16.67 -4.15 6.79
N HIS A 689 16.35 -3.79 8.03
CA HIS A 689 15.68 -2.54 8.37
C HIS A 689 16.65 -1.55 9.03
N ILE A 690 16.41 -0.24 8.86
CA ILE A 690 17.12 0.79 9.62
C ILE A 690 16.92 0.57 11.13
N ASP A 691 15.67 0.32 11.54
CA ASP A 691 15.34 -0.10 12.90
C ASP A 691 15.50 -1.62 13.05
N LEU A 692 16.59 -2.05 13.67
CA LEU A 692 16.89 -3.46 13.93
C LEU A 692 15.94 -4.13 14.94
N THR A 693 15.11 -3.35 15.64
CA THR A 693 14.09 -3.88 16.55
C THR A 693 12.77 -4.17 15.84
N ASN A 694 12.63 -3.76 14.58
CA ASN A 694 11.44 -4.01 13.78
C ASN A 694 11.26 -5.53 13.54
N GLN A 695 10.10 -6.04 13.94
CA GLN A 695 9.73 -7.45 13.78
C GLN A 695 8.75 -7.68 12.61
N VAL A 696 8.31 -6.61 11.93
CA VAL A 696 7.43 -6.72 10.77
C VAL A 696 8.28 -7.14 9.56
N PRO A 697 7.93 -8.24 8.87
CA PRO A 697 8.60 -8.66 7.65
C PRO A 697 8.55 -7.58 6.56
N LEU A 698 9.57 -7.51 5.71
CA LEU A 698 9.47 -6.71 4.48
C LEU A 698 8.53 -7.44 3.53
N VAL A 699 7.40 -6.81 3.20
CA VAL A 699 6.49 -7.27 2.15
C VAL A 699 6.62 -6.34 0.96
N LEU A 700 7.08 -6.90 -0.16
CA LEU A 700 7.28 -6.21 -1.43
C LEU A 700 6.22 -6.68 -2.42
N LYS A 701 5.44 -5.74 -2.95
CA LYS A 701 4.48 -5.96 -4.04
C LYS A 701 5.03 -5.37 -5.33
N CYS A 702 4.83 -6.07 -6.44
CA CYS A 702 5.00 -5.54 -7.78
C CYS A 702 3.70 -5.72 -8.56
N THR A 703 3.14 -4.62 -9.05
CA THR A 703 2.06 -4.65 -10.05
C THR A 703 2.69 -4.54 -11.44
N LEU A 704 2.67 -5.64 -12.18
CA LEU A 704 3.16 -5.76 -13.54
C LEU A 704 2.02 -5.47 -14.52
N TYR A 705 2.14 -4.43 -15.32
CA TYR A 705 1.26 -4.14 -16.44
C TYR A 705 1.95 -4.50 -17.75
N GLN A 706 1.28 -5.26 -18.62
CA GLN A 706 1.69 -5.44 -20.02
C GLN A 706 0.76 -4.64 -20.93
N ASN A 707 1.31 -4.06 -21.99
CA ASN A 707 0.60 -3.16 -22.90
C ASN A 707 -0.15 -2.06 -22.14
N PHE A 708 0.52 -1.44 -21.16
CA PHE A 708 -0.07 -0.36 -20.36
C PHE A 708 -0.61 0.76 -21.26
N GLY A 709 -1.85 1.17 -21.00
CA GLY A 709 -2.56 2.20 -21.75
C GLY A 709 -3.04 1.79 -23.15
N TYR A 710 -2.82 0.54 -23.58
CA TYR A 710 -3.43 -0.03 -24.78
C TYR A 710 -4.76 -0.73 -24.45
N PRO A 711 -5.65 -0.92 -25.44
CA PRO A 711 -6.90 -1.66 -25.25
C PRO A 711 -6.72 -3.10 -24.73
N ASN A 712 -5.60 -3.74 -25.08
CA ASN A 712 -5.22 -5.08 -24.64
C ASN A 712 -4.32 -5.08 -23.39
N GLN A 713 -4.36 -4.03 -22.56
CA GLN A 713 -3.63 -3.98 -21.30
C GLN A 713 -4.02 -5.16 -20.39
N THR A 714 -3.03 -5.85 -19.85
CA THR A 714 -3.20 -6.84 -18.77
C THR A 714 -2.41 -6.41 -17.54
N SER A 715 -2.75 -6.97 -16.38
CA SER A 715 -2.01 -6.75 -15.14
C SER A 715 -1.90 -8.01 -14.30
N GLU A 716 -0.78 -8.17 -13.63
CA GLU A 716 -0.50 -9.23 -12.66
C GLU A 716 0.04 -8.55 -11.39
N VAL A 717 -0.41 -8.99 -10.21
CA VAL A 717 0.13 -8.56 -8.93
C VAL A 717 0.98 -9.70 -8.39
N ILE A 718 2.19 -9.37 -7.92
CA ILE A 718 3.14 -10.33 -7.36
C ILE A 718 3.57 -9.80 -6.00
N VAL A 719 3.41 -10.59 -4.94
CA VAL A 719 3.86 -10.22 -3.58
C VAL A 719 4.89 -11.22 -3.06
N LEU A 720 5.95 -10.70 -2.45
CA LEU A 720 6.98 -11.46 -1.77
C LEU A 720 7.15 -10.93 -0.33
N SER A 721 7.31 -11.82 0.63
CA SER A 721 7.76 -11.48 1.99
C SER A 721 9.24 -11.81 2.17
N PHE A 722 9.97 -11.03 2.96
CA PHE A 722 11.38 -11.21 3.26
C PHE A 722 11.65 -11.04 4.74
N ASN A 723 12.51 -11.92 5.26
CA ASN A 723 12.72 -12.03 6.71
C ASN A 723 14.16 -12.28 7.09
N THR A 724 14.95 -12.81 6.17
CA THR A 724 16.36 -13.06 6.40
C THR A 724 17.18 -12.02 5.65
N PRO A 725 17.92 -11.15 6.35
CA PRO A 725 18.94 -10.31 5.75
C PRO A 725 19.82 -11.08 4.75
N GLY A 726 19.96 -10.56 3.53
CA GLY A 726 20.69 -11.17 2.42
C GLY A 726 19.89 -12.18 1.58
N GLU A 727 18.63 -12.45 1.93
CA GLU A 727 17.74 -13.30 1.15
C GLU A 727 17.44 -12.66 -0.22
N THR A 728 17.70 -13.41 -1.29
CA THR A 728 17.35 -13.02 -2.66
C THR A 728 16.24 -13.92 -3.17
N LYS A 729 15.18 -13.33 -3.71
CA LYS A 729 14.07 -14.06 -4.33
C LYS A 729 13.88 -13.61 -5.78
N LEU A 730 13.58 -14.58 -6.64
CA LEU A 730 13.05 -14.33 -7.97
C LEU A 730 11.63 -13.79 -7.84
N LEU A 731 11.39 -12.61 -8.40
CA LEU A 731 10.07 -12.01 -8.45
C LEU A 731 9.31 -12.47 -9.70
N LYS A 732 9.93 -12.35 -10.88
CA LYS A 732 9.33 -12.79 -12.14
C LYS A 732 10.35 -12.91 -13.25
N THR A 733 10.17 -13.92 -14.10
CA THR A 733 10.71 -13.91 -15.46
C THR A 733 9.62 -13.40 -16.40
N LEU A 734 9.91 -12.30 -17.10
CA LEU A 734 8.96 -11.55 -17.91
C LEU A 734 9.40 -11.54 -19.37
N GLN A 735 8.49 -11.87 -20.28
CA GLN A 735 8.70 -11.59 -21.70
C GLN A 735 8.18 -10.20 -22.08
N VAL A 736 9.05 -9.42 -22.73
CA VAL A 736 8.74 -8.10 -23.28
C VAL A 736 8.65 -8.23 -24.80
N ASN A 737 7.45 -8.06 -25.32
CA ASN A 737 7.16 -8.13 -26.76
C ASN A 737 7.37 -6.80 -27.47
#